data_AF-A0A672IUZ5-F1
#
_entry.id   AF-A0A672IUZ5-F1
#
_cell.length_a   1.000
_cell.length_b   1.000
_cell.length_c   1.000
_cell.angle_alpha   90.00
_cell.angle_beta   90.00
_cell.angle_gamma   90.00
#
_symmetry.space_group_name_H-M   'P 1'
#
loop_
_entity.id
_entity.type
_entity.pdbx_description
1 polymer ?
#
loop_
_entity_poly.entity_id
_entity_poly.type
_entity_poly.pdbx_seq_one_letter_code
_entity_poly.pdbx_strand_id
1 'polypeptide(L)'
;LKILIFCQLLPLMRTINLKFFPCDTDENGTFVDCKARPLTSIPSIKADSVGSIDLSQTDIERVQEHAFDGLPNLHTIKIMENCQPGKLRALNNRQCKMVINENAFKSLQKLKYLYLSGNSLTSIPRLPESLKVLDLQNNCIFNMSHPLGTPDLESLLLSYNCFYANPCNQSFYISEEVFRKLPKLKVLLLAYNNLTAVPNGLPPSLERLNLGDNTITEIVERAFSNLTHLKHLNLEWNCQRCDHAARPCFPCPKNLPLLLHPNSLFAANSSLSYLNLRGNSLRTFPQGLFTPLVRLKRLDISDNLLACAIQNGTFFGELKGLLWISLIYNYEPFVTFEELILSPHISKMSSLQKILLTGNFFRTLSKESLKVLSELRNLTKIELRMNFINSSDLIFVKEFHSLIFIDLSQNMLTFLPNCSNSSSQLVTQGSCQTQNLYSGSYHDQPLIFREREVSLERDVWESNQSDALQELEDNMSDIPADVCNGSSVCTLWDFRNQFCQNELTLDLSQNGILSLNKDMFLNMENVVCLDLSFNYMNQAMKGGLFINLKKVIFLNLAYNRLDLYFREAFSELRSTLKVLDISNNEFHFKMWGMGHRFEFLQNLINLEVLSLANNGIGMRVDQRLISNSLKYLYFSGNHLDILWQSENKYTHFFQNLTNLIYLDISNNHLKSVSPEVLSNLPRSLEVLRISDNMLDYFPWHNISALGSLCHLNLSQNFLYFLPPNGTEFGANFSVLDLSHNHIHLIPEDFFSKADALQFLYLSHNQIKELNHHFLPALFKNGSSLVNLTLHANPFKCDCDTSWFADFLGTTPIKIPYLTTHVHCEFPESQQGHSILSIDQRSCQDIYGSSAFLICSFLTVMFTVLPLLKHLYGWDMWYCMQVLWAGHKGYSQLGGLNSKYLYDAFVVFDTNNQAVRDWVYNELTVHLENCGHRRFCLCLEERDWIPGLSRIDNLHNAVHNSLKTVFVLSRGTNGSEAVPGVIHQAFFMVQQRLLDEKVDAAVLILLDEMFPKLKYLQLRKRLCKKSVLSWPRNPRAQPLFWNEMRMALSSDNIKFYDNKMSEGFIYSF
;
A
#
# COMPACT_ATOMS: atom_id res chain seq x y z
N LEU A 1 -25.74 37.36 18.13
CA LEU A 1 -26.67 36.22 17.93
C LEU A 1 -27.39 36.42 16.59
N LYS A 2 -27.29 35.47 15.64
CA LYS A 2 -28.04 35.33 14.35
C LYS A 2 -27.55 35.95 13.02
N ILE A 3 -26.26 36.25 12.76
CA ILE A 3 -25.81 36.63 11.39
C ILE A 3 -24.57 35.85 10.85
N LEU A 4 -23.98 34.90 11.57
CA LEU A 4 -22.72 34.25 11.14
C LEU A 4 -22.76 32.73 10.93
N ILE A 5 -23.94 32.11 10.74
CA ILE A 5 -24.07 30.63 10.63
C ILE A 5 -24.70 30.16 9.30
N PHE A 6 -25.02 31.04 8.35
CA PHE A 6 -25.86 30.64 7.20
C PHE A 6 -25.20 30.62 5.81
N CYS A 7 -23.86 30.57 5.70
CA CYS A 7 -23.18 30.57 4.39
C CYS A 7 -22.30 29.35 4.08
N GLN A 8 -22.48 28.19 4.74
CA GLN A 8 -21.69 26.97 4.41
C GLN A 8 -22.52 25.75 4.04
N LEU A 9 -23.81 25.90 3.72
CA LEU A 9 -24.65 24.80 3.29
C LEU A 9 -25.35 25.15 1.97
N LEU A 10 -24.69 24.83 0.86
CA LEU A 10 -25.30 24.22 -0.32
C LEU A 10 -24.21 23.51 -1.15
N PRO A 11 -24.24 22.16 -1.22
CA PRO A 11 -23.23 21.34 -1.87
C PRO A 11 -23.56 21.14 -3.35
N LEU A 12 -22.54 21.12 -4.20
CA LEU A 12 -22.68 20.57 -5.54
C LEU A 12 -21.31 20.14 -6.08
N MET A 13 -20.79 19.02 -5.57
CA MET A 13 -19.88 18.16 -6.32
C MET A 13 -20.06 16.71 -5.87
N ARG A 14 -20.08 15.81 -6.85
CA ARG A 14 -20.32 14.37 -6.71
C ARG A 14 -19.26 13.73 -5.81
N THR A 15 -19.73 12.97 -4.83
CA THR A 15 -18.92 12.23 -3.86
C THR A 15 -18.79 10.77 -4.27
N ILE A 16 -17.67 10.13 -3.92
CA ILE A 16 -17.62 8.67 -3.77
C ILE A 16 -18.76 8.28 -2.83
N ASN A 17 -19.63 7.39 -3.28
CA ASN A 17 -20.87 7.08 -2.58
C ASN A 17 -20.55 6.17 -1.38
N LEU A 18 -20.29 6.75 -0.20
CA LEU A 18 -20.20 6.05 1.09
C LEU A 18 -21.45 5.19 1.40
N LYS A 19 -22.50 5.32 0.59
CA LYS A 19 -23.75 4.56 0.64
C LYS A 19 -23.58 3.03 0.63
N PHE A 20 -22.48 2.51 0.04
CA PHE A 20 -22.26 1.06 -0.07
C PHE A 20 -21.08 0.56 0.77
N PHE A 21 -20.55 1.35 1.71
CA PHE A 21 -19.48 0.93 2.61
C PHE A 21 -19.87 -0.36 3.36
N PRO A 22 -18.98 -1.37 3.44
CA PRO A 22 -17.56 -1.36 3.12
C PRO A 22 -17.25 -1.86 1.69
N CYS A 23 -18.12 -1.73 0.70
CA CYS A 23 -17.91 -2.22 -0.68
C CYS A 23 -17.57 -1.10 -1.66
N ASP A 24 -16.88 -1.44 -2.75
CA ASP A 24 -16.56 -0.51 -3.84
C ASP A 24 -17.69 -0.46 -4.87
N THR A 25 -17.76 0.63 -5.63
CA THR A 25 -18.80 0.83 -6.64
C THR A 25 -18.31 1.65 -7.81
N ASP A 26 -18.95 1.48 -8.98
CA ASP A 26 -18.74 2.33 -10.16
C ASP A 26 -19.36 3.72 -9.97
N GLU A 27 -19.00 4.67 -10.86
CA GLU A 27 -19.49 6.06 -10.78
C GLU A 27 -21.03 6.16 -10.74
N ASN A 28 -21.74 5.21 -11.37
CA ASN A 28 -23.20 5.18 -11.45
C ASN A 28 -23.88 4.36 -10.34
N GLY A 29 -23.12 3.67 -9.48
CA GLY A 29 -23.69 2.85 -8.41
C GLY A 29 -24.48 1.63 -8.89
N THR A 30 -24.08 1.06 -10.03
CA THR A 30 -24.73 -0.09 -10.68
C THR A 30 -24.10 -1.42 -10.31
N PHE A 31 -22.80 -1.42 -10.05
CA PHE A 31 -22.02 -2.57 -9.61
C PHE A 31 -21.51 -2.32 -8.20
N VAL A 32 -21.70 -3.30 -7.31
CA VAL A 32 -21.19 -3.27 -5.94
C VAL A 32 -20.23 -4.43 -5.75
N ASP A 33 -18.96 -4.12 -5.50
CA ASP A 33 -17.89 -5.08 -5.32
C ASP A 33 -17.47 -5.20 -3.85
N CYS A 34 -17.90 -6.31 -3.24
CA CYS A 34 -17.54 -6.70 -1.89
C CYS A 34 -16.53 -7.86 -1.86
N LYS A 35 -15.88 -8.19 -2.98
CA LYS A 35 -14.99 -9.35 -3.10
C LYS A 35 -13.80 -9.25 -2.14
N ALA A 36 -13.39 -10.39 -1.57
CA ALA A 36 -12.22 -10.51 -0.70
C ALA A 36 -12.27 -9.64 0.57
N ARG A 37 -13.49 -9.26 1.00
CA ARG A 37 -13.71 -8.47 2.23
C ARG A 37 -14.07 -9.40 3.41
N PRO A 38 -13.68 -9.05 4.65
CA PRO A 38 -13.98 -9.83 5.84
C PRO A 38 -15.44 -9.64 6.30
N LEU A 39 -16.38 -9.81 5.36
CA LEU A 39 -17.82 -9.72 5.62
C LEU A 39 -18.32 -11.05 6.17
N THR A 40 -18.92 -11.03 7.36
CA THR A 40 -19.57 -12.21 7.97
C THR A 40 -21.05 -12.30 7.62
N SER A 41 -21.64 -11.21 7.13
CA SER A 41 -23.05 -11.13 6.72
C SER A 41 -23.22 -10.17 5.54
N ILE A 42 -24.31 -10.36 4.79
CA ILE A 42 -24.63 -9.49 3.65
C ILE A 42 -25.01 -8.09 4.18
N PRO A 43 -24.34 -7.01 3.74
CA PRO A 43 -24.68 -5.66 4.16
C PRO A 43 -26.09 -5.26 3.69
N SER A 44 -26.81 -4.50 4.51
CA SER A 44 -28.16 -4.02 4.17
C SER A 44 -28.10 -2.91 3.11
N ILE A 45 -28.16 -3.28 1.84
CA ILE A 45 -28.10 -2.35 0.71
C ILE A 45 -29.50 -2.10 0.15
N LYS A 46 -29.93 -0.83 0.08
CA LYS A 46 -31.20 -0.41 -0.55
C LYS A 46 -30.94 0.64 -1.62
N ALA A 47 -30.99 0.23 -2.88
CA ALA A 47 -30.73 1.11 -4.02
C ALA A 47 -31.33 0.54 -5.32
N ASP A 48 -32.08 1.38 -6.02
CA ASP A 48 -32.67 1.02 -7.32
C ASP A 48 -31.64 0.97 -8.45
N SER A 49 -30.48 1.62 -8.28
CA SER A 49 -29.40 1.65 -9.28
C SER A 49 -28.64 0.34 -9.40
N VAL A 50 -28.60 -0.47 -8.34
CA VAL A 50 -27.74 -1.66 -8.26
C VAL A 50 -28.30 -2.79 -9.12
N GLY A 51 -27.53 -3.18 -10.13
CA GLY A 51 -27.82 -4.29 -11.04
C GLY A 51 -26.96 -5.54 -10.76
N SER A 52 -25.78 -5.38 -10.16
CA SER A 52 -24.85 -6.50 -9.90
C SER A 52 -24.15 -6.36 -8.56
N ILE A 53 -24.04 -7.48 -7.82
CA ILE A 53 -23.32 -7.55 -6.55
C ILE A 53 -22.34 -8.73 -6.56
N ASP A 54 -21.10 -8.47 -6.13
CA ASP A 54 -20.06 -9.49 -5.89
C ASP A 54 -19.75 -9.63 -4.40
N LEU A 55 -20.05 -10.78 -3.81
CA LEU A 55 -19.81 -11.15 -2.41
C LEU A 55 -18.82 -12.32 -2.30
N SER A 56 -17.98 -12.51 -3.32
CA SER A 56 -17.08 -13.66 -3.41
C SER A 56 -15.86 -13.52 -2.50
N GLN A 57 -15.29 -14.64 -2.04
CA GLN A 57 -14.12 -14.68 -1.16
C GLN A 57 -14.34 -13.88 0.14
N THR A 58 -15.56 -13.90 0.67
CA THR A 58 -15.93 -13.30 1.97
C THR A 58 -16.16 -14.39 3.02
N ASP A 59 -16.29 -14.00 4.28
CA ASP A 59 -16.59 -14.90 5.41
C ASP A 59 -18.10 -15.12 5.62
N ILE A 60 -18.91 -14.92 4.57
CA ILE A 60 -20.38 -15.06 4.65
C ILE A 60 -20.73 -16.54 4.67
N GLU A 61 -21.27 -16.99 5.81
CA GLU A 61 -21.72 -18.37 5.99
C GLU A 61 -23.23 -18.55 5.82
N ARG A 62 -24.04 -17.49 5.80
CA ARG A 62 -25.50 -17.60 5.76
C ARG A 62 -26.15 -16.56 4.85
N VAL A 63 -27.00 -17.03 3.94
CA VAL A 63 -27.86 -16.18 3.09
C VAL A 63 -29.31 -16.37 3.52
N GLN A 64 -29.91 -15.30 4.04
CA GLN A 64 -31.29 -15.28 4.53
C GLN A 64 -32.30 -15.10 3.39
N GLU A 65 -33.58 -15.35 3.65
CA GLU A 65 -34.66 -15.25 2.64
C GLU A 65 -34.81 -13.84 2.06
N HIS A 66 -34.69 -12.80 2.91
CA HIS A 66 -34.87 -11.39 2.56
C HIS A 66 -33.53 -10.64 2.43
N ALA A 67 -32.42 -11.36 2.19
CA ALA A 67 -31.08 -10.76 2.19
C ALA A 67 -30.85 -9.73 1.07
N PHE A 68 -31.65 -9.77 0.01
CA PHE A 68 -31.57 -8.88 -1.15
C PHE A 68 -32.80 -7.98 -1.32
N ASP A 69 -33.62 -7.84 -0.26
CA ASP A 69 -34.81 -6.99 -0.29
C ASP A 69 -34.41 -5.51 -0.43
N GLY A 70 -35.04 -4.80 -1.37
CA GLY A 70 -34.71 -3.39 -1.69
C GLY A 70 -33.75 -3.21 -2.87
N LEU A 71 -33.49 -4.28 -3.64
CA LEU A 71 -32.69 -4.26 -4.88
C LEU A 71 -33.54 -4.71 -6.09
N PRO A 72 -34.49 -3.88 -6.56
CA PRO A 72 -35.49 -4.30 -7.55
C PRO A 72 -34.93 -4.56 -8.97
N ASN A 73 -33.72 -4.09 -9.26
CA ASN A 73 -33.08 -4.19 -10.58
C ASN A 73 -31.92 -5.19 -10.63
N LEU A 74 -31.73 -5.98 -9.56
CA LEU A 74 -30.63 -6.92 -9.45
C LEU A 74 -30.75 -8.04 -10.50
N HIS A 75 -29.77 -8.12 -11.39
CA HIS A 75 -29.69 -9.11 -12.46
C HIS A 75 -28.49 -10.06 -12.31
N THR A 76 -27.48 -9.71 -11.52
CA THR A 76 -26.28 -10.53 -11.29
C THR A 76 -25.95 -10.63 -9.80
N ILE A 77 -25.75 -11.86 -9.31
CA ILE A 77 -25.26 -12.14 -7.96
C ILE A 77 -24.09 -13.10 -8.05
N LYS A 78 -22.97 -12.75 -7.42
CA LYS A 78 -21.83 -13.64 -7.21
C LYS A 78 -21.60 -13.85 -5.72
N ILE A 79 -21.57 -15.10 -5.31
CA ILE A 79 -21.21 -15.53 -3.97
C ILE A 79 -20.30 -16.74 -4.18
N MET A 80 -19.04 -16.51 -4.56
CA MET A 80 -18.12 -17.59 -4.94
C MET A 80 -17.03 -17.76 -3.88
N GLU A 81 -16.57 -18.99 -3.67
CA GLU A 81 -15.39 -19.31 -2.87
C GLU A 81 -15.45 -18.92 -1.37
N ASN A 82 -16.63 -18.63 -0.82
CA ASN A 82 -16.76 -18.32 0.63
C ASN A 82 -16.55 -19.56 1.51
N CYS A 83 -16.78 -20.77 0.95
CA CYS A 83 -16.75 -22.00 1.72
C CYS A 83 -16.34 -23.22 0.90
N GLN A 84 -15.05 -23.36 0.61
CA GLN A 84 -14.51 -24.42 -0.25
C GLN A 84 -14.86 -25.85 0.25
N PRO A 85 -15.12 -26.82 -0.65
CA PRO A 85 -15.47 -28.18 -0.26
C PRO A 85 -14.25 -29.08 0.01
N GLY A 86 -14.47 -30.13 0.82
CA GLY A 86 -13.52 -31.23 0.97
C GLY A 86 -12.10 -30.80 1.38
N LYS A 87 -11.10 -31.30 0.64
CA LYS A 87 -9.67 -31.01 0.89
C LYS A 87 -9.23 -29.64 0.37
N LEU A 88 -10.10 -28.91 -0.32
CA LEU A 88 -9.80 -27.58 -0.87
C LEU A 88 -9.90 -26.47 0.18
N ARG A 89 -10.37 -26.78 1.40
CA ARG A 89 -10.44 -25.83 2.51
C ARG A 89 -9.06 -25.36 2.94
N ALA A 90 -8.88 -24.05 3.02
CA ALA A 90 -7.72 -23.44 3.65
C ALA A 90 -7.64 -23.82 5.14
N LEU A 91 -6.41 -23.85 5.69
CA LEU A 91 -6.16 -24.29 7.07
C LEU A 91 -6.91 -23.46 8.13
N ASN A 92 -7.02 -22.16 7.87
CA ASN A 92 -7.74 -21.19 8.70
C ASN A 92 -9.27 -21.33 8.63
N ASN A 93 -9.83 -21.92 7.57
CA ASN A 93 -11.28 -21.96 7.32
C ASN A 93 -11.88 -23.39 7.34
N ARG A 94 -11.32 -24.29 8.16
CA ARG A 94 -11.72 -25.70 8.19
C ARG A 94 -13.18 -25.94 8.64
N GLN A 95 -13.73 -25.05 9.46
CA GLN A 95 -15.06 -25.19 10.05
C GLN A 95 -16.20 -24.53 9.25
N CYS A 96 -15.89 -23.81 8.16
CA CYS A 96 -16.93 -23.09 7.43
C CYS A 96 -18.08 -23.99 6.97
N LYS A 97 -19.29 -23.42 7.09
CA LYS A 97 -20.53 -24.02 6.60
C LYS A 97 -21.44 -22.96 5.99
N MET A 98 -21.48 -22.90 4.66
CA MET A 98 -22.42 -22.07 3.93
C MET A 98 -23.84 -22.64 3.98
N VAL A 99 -24.82 -21.83 4.36
CA VAL A 99 -26.25 -22.16 4.40
C VAL A 99 -27.05 -21.10 3.67
N ILE A 100 -27.65 -21.48 2.54
CA ILE A 100 -28.54 -20.62 1.77
C ILE A 100 -29.98 -21.04 2.03
N ASN A 101 -30.84 -20.08 2.42
CA ASN A 101 -32.27 -20.32 2.58
C ASN A 101 -32.91 -20.75 1.24
N GLU A 102 -33.84 -21.71 1.28
CA GLU A 102 -34.49 -22.28 0.09
C GLU A 102 -35.16 -21.23 -0.81
N ASN A 103 -35.69 -20.14 -0.24
CA ASN A 103 -36.39 -19.08 -0.99
C ASN A 103 -35.52 -17.83 -1.25
N ALA A 104 -34.23 -17.81 -0.89
CA ALA A 104 -33.39 -16.60 -0.90
C ALA A 104 -33.32 -15.86 -2.24
N PHE A 105 -33.47 -16.57 -3.37
CA PHE A 105 -33.40 -15.97 -4.72
C PHE A 105 -34.75 -15.95 -5.45
N LYS A 106 -35.79 -16.59 -4.89
CA LYS A 106 -37.06 -16.84 -5.59
C LYS A 106 -37.82 -15.55 -5.90
N SER A 107 -37.71 -14.53 -5.05
CA SER A 107 -38.37 -13.23 -5.21
C SER A 107 -37.74 -12.34 -6.30
N LEU A 108 -36.51 -12.66 -6.74
CA LEU A 108 -35.72 -11.82 -7.64
C LEU A 108 -36.08 -12.05 -9.12
N GLN A 109 -37.20 -11.50 -9.56
CA GLN A 109 -37.77 -11.72 -10.90
C GLN A 109 -36.91 -11.19 -12.07
N LYS A 110 -35.89 -10.36 -11.82
CA LYS A 110 -34.96 -9.85 -12.84
C LYS A 110 -33.60 -10.53 -12.83
N LEU A 111 -33.39 -11.50 -11.94
CA LEU A 111 -32.11 -12.19 -11.79
C LEU A 111 -31.82 -13.04 -13.04
N LYS A 112 -30.67 -12.82 -13.67
CA LYS A 112 -30.23 -13.52 -14.88
C LYS A 112 -28.97 -14.36 -14.66
N TYR A 113 -28.06 -13.91 -13.79
CA TYR A 113 -26.77 -14.55 -13.57
C TYR A 113 -26.58 -14.82 -12.08
N LEU A 114 -26.42 -16.09 -11.70
CA LEU A 114 -26.21 -16.51 -10.33
C LEU A 114 -24.98 -17.41 -10.24
N TYR A 115 -23.96 -16.93 -9.51
CA TYR A 115 -22.71 -17.66 -9.31
C TYR A 115 -22.55 -18.07 -7.85
N LEU A 116 -22.53 -19.38 -7.60
CA LEU A 116 -22.50 -19.99 -6.26
C LEU A 116 -21.38 -21.04 -6.14
N SER A 117 -20.33 -20.94 -6.93
CA SER A 117 -19.26 -21.93 -6.94
C SER A 117 -18.40 -21.88 -5.67
N GLY A 118 -17.83 -23.02 -5.25
CA GLY A 118 -16.91 -23.06 -4.11
C GLY A 118 -17.55 -22.80 -2.74
N ASN A 119 -18.80 -23.24 -2.53
CA ASN A 119 -19.57 -22.98 -1.30
C ASN A 119 -19.94 -24.24 -0.51
N SER A 120 -19.43 -25.43 -0.86
CA SER A 120 -19.78 -26.69 -0.19
C SER A 120 -21.30 -26.97 -0.17
N LEU A 121 -22.08 -26.43 -1.10
CA LEU A 121 -23.53 -26.61 -1.14
C LEU A 121 -23.88 -28.07 -1.41
N THR A 122 -24.87 -28.61 -0.71
CA THR A 122 -25.34 -29.99 -0.93
C THR A 122 -26.68 -30.05 -1.67
N SER A 123 -27.38 -28.93 -1.75
CA SER A 123 -28.69 -28.79 -2.41
C SER A 123 -28.80 -27.46 -3.14
N ILE A 124 -29.58 -27.44 -4.20
CA ILE A 124 -29.85 -26.23 -5.01
C ILE A 124 -31.06 -25.50 -4.39
N PRO A 125 -30.96 -24.19 -4.08
CA PRO A 125 -32.10 -23.40 -3.60
C PRO A 125 -33.15 -23.20 -4.71
N ARG A 126 -34.36 -22.73 -4.37
CA ARG A 126 -35.37 -22.40 -5.39
C ARG A 126 -34.94 -21.16 -6.16
N LEU A 127 -35.03 -21.27 -7.48
CA LEU A 127 -34.53 -20.27 -8.41
C LEU A 127 -35.69 -19.54 -9.12
N PRO A 128 -35.50 -18.29 -9.55
CA PRO A 128 -36.49 -17.54 -10.33
C PRO A 128 -36.49 -18.00 -11.81
N GLU A 129 -37.65 -17.94 -12.46
CA GLU A 129 -37.81 -18.39 -13.87
C GLU A 129 -36.94 -17.60 -14.86
N SER A 130 -36.58 -16.35 -14.53
CA SER A 130 -35.78 -15.43 -15.36
C SER A 130 -34.30 -15.81 -15.52
N LEU A 131 -33.83 -16.80 -14.77
CA LEU A 131 -32.41 -17.14 -14.68
C LEU A 131 -31.87 -17.71 -15.99
N LYS A 132 -30.74 -17.16 -16.46
CA LYS A 132 -30.05 -17.57 -17.69
C LYS A 132 -28.78 -18.36 -17.44
N VAL A 133 -28.02 -18.01 -16.40
CA VAL A 133 -26.75 -18.66 -16.05
C VAL A 133 -26.77 -19.05 -14.59
N LEU A 134 -26.48 -20.32 -14.33
CA LEU A 134 -26.32 -20.89 -12.99
C LEU A 134 -24.97 -21.58 -12.87
N ASP A 135 -24.11 -21.04 -12.01
CA ASP A 135 -22.83 -21.65 -11.66
C ASP A 135 -22.88 -22.30 -10.28
N LEU A 136 -22.72 -23.62 -10.26
CA LEU A 136 -22.71 -24.47 -9.09
C LEU A 136 -21.44 -25.33 -9.04
N GLN A 137 -20.38 -24.91 -9.73
CA GLN A 137 -19.13 -25.65 -9.76
C GLN A 137 -18.50 -25.75 -8.36
N ASN A 138 -17.72 -26.80 -8.13
CA ASN A 138 -16.95 -26.94 -6.89
C ASN A 138 -17.83 -26.85 -5.62
N ASN A 139 -18.96 -27.56 -5.63
CA ASN A 139 -19.86 -27.75 -4.48
C ASN A 139 -19.93 -29.23 -4.12
N CYS A 140 -20.91 -29.66 -3.34
CA CYS A 140 -21.14 -31.05 -2.95
C CYS A 140 -22.48 -31.55 -3.51
N ILE A 141 -22.87 -31.12 -4.71
CA ILE A 141 -24.15 -31.48 -5.35
C ILE A 141 -23.90 -32.65 -6.30
N PHE A 142 -24.39 -33.84 -5.97
CA PHE A 142 -24.16 -35.06 -6.79
C PHE A 142 -25.44 -35.85 -7.12
N ASN A 143 -26.61 -35.43 -6.64
CA ASN A 143 -27.88 -36.08 -6.93
C ASN A 143 -28.96 -35.04 -7.28
N MET A 144 -29.41 -35.05 -8.54
CA MET A 144 -30.42 -34.13 -9.08
C MET A 144 -31.63 -34.90 -9.61
N SER A 145 -32.60 -35.15 -8.74
CA SER A 145 -33.84 -35.86 -9.09
C SER A 145 -35.01 -34.95 -9.47
N HIS A 146 -35.00 -33.69 -9.05
CA HIS A 146 -36.12 -32.75 -9.24
C HIS A 146 -35.79 -31.65 -10.27
N PRO A 147 -36.76 -31.19 -11.08
CA PRO A 147 -36.58 -30.06 -11.99
C PRO A 147 -36.21 -28.75 -11.28
N LEU A 148 -35.38 -27.92 -11.92
CA LEU A 148 -34.91 -26.64 -11.35
C LEU A 148 -35.96 -25.52 -11.33
N GLY A 149 -37.01 -25.62 -12.17
CA GLY A 149 -38.03 -24.57 -12.30
C GLY A 149 -37.57 -23.33 -13.08
N THR A 150 -36.51 -23.42 -13.89
CA THR A 150 -35.90 -22.30 -14.62
C THR A 150 -35.88 -22.55 -16.14
N PRO A 151 -37.02 -22.41 -16.84
CA PRO A 151 -37.13 -22.79 -18.26
C PRO A 151 -36.28 -21.92 -19.21
N ASP A 152 -35.88 -20.73 -18.78
CA ASP A 152 -35.08 -19.78 -19.56
C ASP A 152 -33.56 -19.98 -19.42
N LEU A 153 -33.12 -21.00 -18.67
CA LEU A 153 -31.71 -21.26 -18.41
C LEU A 153 -30.95 -21.61 -19.70
N GLU A 154 -29.89 -20.86 -20.00
CA GLU A 154 -29.01 -21.03 -21.16
C GLU A 154 -27.71 -21.75 -20.80
N SER A 155 -27.20 -21.57 -19.57
CA SER A 155 -25.95 -22.19 -19.11
C SER A 155 -26.06 -22.77 -17.70
N LEU A 156 -25.68 -24.05 -17.57
CA LEU A 156 -25.63 -24.78 -16.30
C LEU A 156 -24.21 -25.32 -16.07
N LEU A 157 -23.52 -24.80 -15.06
CA LEU A 157 -22.14 -25.18 -14.73
C LEU A 157 -22.14 -26.01 -13.45
N LEU A 158 -21.77 -27.29 -13.56
CA LEU A 158 -21.84 -28.28 -12.48
C LEU A 158 -20.52 -29.05 -12.28
N SER A 159 -19.42 -28.60 -12.87
CA SER A 159 -18.12 -29.28 -12.76
C SER A 159 -17.57 -29.32 -11.31
N TYR A 160 -16.67 -30.26 -11.02
CA TYR A 160 -15.94 -30.37 -9.74
C TYR A 160 -16.79 -30.68 -8.49
N ASN A 161 -17.97 -31.30 -8.65
CA ASN A 161 -18.80 -31.68 -7.50
C ASN A 161 -18.47 -33.08 -6.95
N CYS A 162 -17.75 -33.93 -7.69
CA CYS A 162 -17.30 -35.23 -7.19
C CYS A 162 -16.02 -35.73 -7.87
N PHE A 163 -14.87 -35.52 -7.22
CA PHE A 163 -13.55 -35.95 -7.71
C PHE A 163 -12.55 -36.16 -6.56
N TYR A 164 -11.27 -36.45 -6.85
CA TYR A 164 -10.29 -36.85 -5.84
C TYR A 164 -10.05 -35.82 -4.71
N ALA A 165 -10.16 -34.51 -4.98
CA ALA A 165 -10.00 -33.46 -3.96
C ALA A 165 -11.33 -33.08 -3.26
N ASN A 166 -12.45 -33.42 -3.88
CA ASN A 166 -13.81 -33.24 -3.36
C ASN A 166 -14.62 -34.54 -3.52
N PRO A 167 -14.36 -35.56 -2.68
CA PRO A 167 -14.94 -36.88 -2.85
C PRO A 167 -16.41 -36.92 -2.38
N CYS A 168 -17.28 -37.58 -3.15
CA CYS A 168 -18.70 -37.74 -2.79
C CYS A 168 -19.13 -39.18 -2.44
N ASN A 169 -18.20 -40.15 -2.48
CA ASN A 169 -18.43 -41.58 -2.16
C ASN A 169 -19.55 -42.28 -2.96
N GLN A 170 -20.02 -41.68 -4.05
CA GLN A 170 -21.01 -42.27 -4.97
C GLN A 170 -20.81 -41.73 -6.40
N SER A 171 -21.58 -42.22 -7.37
CA SER A 171 -21.60 -41.64 -8.72
C SER A 171 -22.59 -40.48 -8.78
N PHE A 172 -22.29 -39.48 -9.60
CA PHE A 172 -23.19 -38.36 -9.83
C PHE A 172 -24.40 -38.81 -10.65
N TYR A 173 -25.59 -38.35 -10.27
CA TYR A 173 -26.85 -38.71 -10.91
C TYR A 173 -27.69 -37.49 -11.26
N ILE A 174 -28.17 -37.43 -12.51
CA ILE A 174 -29.15 -36.44 -13.00
C ILE A 174 -30.31 -37.19 -13.66
N SER A 175 -31.54 -36.86 -13.26
CA SER A 175 -32.76 -37.37 -13.88
C SER A 175 -33.02 -36.72 -15.25
N GLU A 176 -33.54 -37.49 -16.21
CA GLU A 176 -33.99 -36.99 -17.53
C GLU A 176 -35.03 -35.87 -17.39
N GLU A 177 -35.86 -35.89 -16.34
CA GLU A 177 -36.89 -34.88 -16.10
C GLU A 177 -36.31 -33.47 -15.89
N VAL A 178 -35.08 -33.38 -15.36
CA VAL A 178 -34.36 -32.11 -15.18
C VAL A 178 -34.09 -31.49 -16.55
N PHE A 179 -33.54 -32.26 -17.49
CA PHE A 179 -33.22 -31.77 -18.83
C PHE A 179 -34.45 -31.47 -19.66
N ARG A 180 -35.53 -32.27 -19.54
CA ARG A 180 -36.80 -32.04 -20.25
C ARG A 180 -37.40 -30.67 -19.94
N LYS A 181 -37.14 -30.12 -18.75
CA LYS A 181 -37.62 -28.80 -18.32
C LYS A 181 -36.66 -27.64 -18.63
N LEU A 182 -35.57 -27.88 -19.36
CA LEU A 182 -34.57 -26.89 -19.75
C LEU A 182 -34.41 -26.78 -21.29
N PRO A 183 -35.46 -26.35 -22.02
CA PRO A 183 -35.48 -26.37 -23.49
C PRO A 183 -34.56 -25.33 -24.16
N LYS A 184 -34.08 -24.33 -23.40
CA LYS A 184 -33.18 -23.27 -23.90
C LYS A 184 -31.71 -23.48 -23.54
N LEU A 185 -31.37 -24.60 -22.90
CA LEU A 185 -30.02 -24.87 -22.42
C LEU A 185 -29.05 -25.05 -23.58
N LYS A 186 -28.01 -24.21 -23.63
CA LYS A 186 -26.96 -24.22 -24.65
C LYS A 186 -25.63 -24.76 -24.11
N VAL A 187 -25.30 -24.48 -22.86
CA VAL A 187 -24.02 -24.86 -22.24
C VAL A 187 -24.27 -25.73 -21.02
N LEU A 188 -23.68 -26.93 -21.00
CA LEU A 188 -23.71 -27.85 -19.88
C LEU A 188 -22.28 -28.34 -19.56
N LEU A 189 -21.78 -27.98 -18.38
CA LEU A 189 -20.47 -28.43 -17.90
C LEU A 189 -20.63 -29.42 -16.76
N LEU A 190 -20.13 -30.64 -16.95
CA LEU A 190 -20.28 -31.76 -16.03
C LEU A 190 -18.95 -32.49 -15.78
N ALA A 191 -17.80 -31.84 -15.96
CA ALA A 191 -16.52 -32.47 -15.69
C ALA A 191 -16.25 -32.69 -14.19
N TYR A 192 -15.36 -33.63 -13.86
CA TYR A 192 -14.98 -33.90 -12.46
C TYR A 192 -16.18 -34.23 -11.55
N ASN A 193 -17.09 -35.07 -12.05
CA ASN A 193 -18.31 -35.46 -11.35
C ASN A 193 -18.44 -36.96 -11.13
N ASN A 194 -17.44 -37.78 -11.48
CA ASN A 194 -17.55 -39.24 -11.32
C ASN A 194 -18.80 -39.83 -12.03
N LEU A 195 -19.14 -39.28 -13.21
CA LEU A 195 -20.20 -39.83 -14.07
C LEU A 195 -19.72 -41.12 -14.73
N THR A 196 -20.56 -42.16 -14.71
CA THR A 196 -20.22 -43.47 -15.29
C THR A 196 -20.74 -43.66 -16.73
N ALA A 197 -21.66 -42.81 -17.17
CA ALA A 197 -22.24 -42.82 -18.51
C ALA A 197 -22.68 -41.41 -18.93
N VAL A 198 -22.88 -41.22 -20.24
CA VAL A 198 -23.49 -40.00 -20.78
C VAL A 198 -24.93 -39.87 -20.25
N PRO A 199 -25.34 -38.72 -19.68
CA PRO A 199 -26.70 -38.54 -19.17
C PRO A 199 -27.77 -38.70 -20.25
N ASN A 200 -28.89 -39.33 -19.91
CA ASN A 200 -30.03 -39.50 -20.82
C ASN A 200 -30.87 -38.22 -20.92
N GLY A 201 -31.47 -37.99 -22.09
CA GLY A 201 -32.44 -36.91 -22.28
C GLY A 201 -31.85 -35.51 -22.40
N LEU A 202 -30.57 -35.39 -22.76
CA LEU A 202 -29.91 -34.10 -23.01
C LEU A 202 -30.70 -33.24 -24.03
N PRO A 203 -30.85 -31.93 -23.80
CA PRO A 203 -31.73 -31.10 -24.63
C PRO A 203 -31.11 -30.81 -26.02
N PRO A 204 -31.89 -30.82 -27.12
CA PRO A 204 -31.39 -30.59 -28.49
C PRO A 204 -30.82 -29.19 -28.76
N SER A 205 -31.08 -28.24 -27.85
CA SER A 205 -30.57 -26.87 -27.89
C SER A 205 -29.09 -26.75 -27.50
N LEU A 206 -28.48 -27.81 -26.97
CA LEU A 206 -27.09 -27.78 -26.53
C LEU A 206 -26.13 -27.44 -27.67
N GLU A 207 -25.28 -26.45 -27.42
CA GLU A 207 -24.16 -26.04 -28.26
C GLU A 207 -22.81 -26.50 -27.68
N ARG A 208 -22.73 -26.65 -26.35
CA ARG A 208 -21.52 -27.10 -25.65
C ARG A 208 -21.85 -28.10 -24.56
N LEU A 209 -21.13 -29.21 -24.58
CA LEU A 209 -21.20 -30.26 -23.58
C LEU A 209 -19.79 -30.65 -23.14
N ASN A 210 -19.54 -30.55 -21.83
CA ASN A 210 -18.32 -31.08 -21.23
C ASN A 210 -18.63 -32.25 -20.28
N LEU A 211 -18.05 -33.40 -20.57
CA LEU A 211 -18.09 -34.64 -19.80
C LEU A 211 -16.68 -35.15 -19.45
N GLY A 212 -15.66 -34.29 -19.52
CA GLY A 212 -14.28 -34.62 -19.23
C GLY A 212 -14.04 -35.02 -17.76
N ASP A 213 -12.94 -35.71 -17.48
CA ASP A 213 -12.53 -36.11 -16.12
C ASP A 213 -13.65 -36.79 -15.32
N ASN A 214 -14.36 -37.70 -15.98
CA ASN A 214 -15.37 -38.56 -15.37
C ASN A 214 -14.90 -40.03 -15.42
N THR A 215 -15.80 -40.98 -15.16
CA THR A 215 -15.49 -42.43 -15.16
C THR A 215 -16.28 -43.16 -16.25
N ILE A 216 -16.53 -42.48 -17.38
CA ILE A 216 -17.26 -43.04 -18.53
C ILE A 216 -16.37 -44.03 -19.27
N THR A 217 -16.78 -45.30 -19.34
CA THR A 217 -15.99 -46.36 -19.98
C THR A 217 -16.39 -46.64 -21.43
N GLU A 218 -17.61 -46.26 -21.84
CA GLU A 218 -18.18 -46.54 -23.16
C GLU A 218 -19.06 -45.39 -23.64
N ILE A 219 -18.92 -45.03 -24.92
CA ILE A 219 -19.87 -44.16 -25.62
C ILE A 219 -20.72 -45.02 -26.54
N VAL A 220 -21.95 -45.29 -26.09
CA VAL A 220 -22.93 -46.12 -26.82
C VAL A 220 -23.31 -45.52 -28.18
N GLU A 221 -23.80 -46.35 -29.10
CA GLU A 221 -24.24 -45.88 -30.41
C GLU A 221 -25.34 -44.81 -30.29
N ARG A 222 -25.24 -43.77 -31.13
CA ARG A 222 -26.23 -42.67 -31.20
C ARG A 222 -26.41 -41.87 -29.89
N ALA A 223 -25.46 -41.94 -28.95
CA ALA A 223 -25.49 -41.20 -27.69
C ALA A 223 -25.75 -39.69 -27.86
N PHE A 224 -25.24 -39.10 -28.95
CA PHE A 224 -25.38 -37.66 -29.25
C PHE A 224 -26.31 -37.36 -30.43
N SER A 225 -27.08 -38.35 -30.91
CA SER A 225 -27.83 -38.26 -32.17
C SER A 225 -28.87 -37.13 -32.21
N ASN A 226 -29.46 -36.78 -31.07
CA ASN A 226 -30.46 -35.72 -30.93
C ASN A 226 -29.84 -34.31 -30.78
N LEU A 227 -28.52 -34.19 -30.62
CA LEU A 227 -27.83 -32.92 -30.32
C LEU A 227 -27.33 -32.25 -31.60
N THR A 228 -28.25 -31.88 -32.49
CA THR A 228 -27.92 -31.35 -33.84
C THR A 228 -27.27 -29.97 -33.83
N HIS A 229 -27.35 -29.22 -32.72
CA HIS A 229 -26.73 -27.90 -32.55
C HIS A 229 -25.40 -27.93 -31.78
N LEU A 230 -24.94 -29.13 -31.38
CA LEU A 230 -23.72 -29.27 -30.60
C LEU A 230 -22.50 -28.86 -31.43
N LYS A 231 -21.77 -27.85 -30.96
CA LYS A 231 -20.56 -27.31 -31.59
C LYS A 231 -19.29 -27.76 -30.88
N HIS A 232 -19.35 -27.99 -29.57
CA HIS A 232 -18.22 -28.36 -28.73
C HIS A 232 -18.58 -29.57 -27.86
N LEU A 233 -17.78 -30.64 -27.97
CA LEU A 233 -17.91 -31.84 -27.16
C LEU A 233 -16.55 -32.15 -26.52
N ASN A 234 -16.51 -32.14 -25.18
CA ASN A 234 -15.35 -32.53 -24.40
C ASN A 234 -15.60 -33.87 -23.69
N LEU A 235 -14.75 -34.86 -23.97
CA LEU A 235 -14.77 -36.22 -23.41
C LEU A 235 -13.41 -36.60 -22.83
N GLU A 236 -12.54 -35.63 -22.53
CA GLU A 236 -11.18 -35.91 -22.07
C GLU A 236 -11.12 -36.71 -20.77
N TRP A 237 -10.02 -37.42 -20.55
CA TRP A 237 -9.66 -38.01 -19.26
C TRP A 237 -10.74 -38.90 -18.61
N ASN A 238 -11.56 -39.59 -19.42
CA ASN A 238 -12.54 -40.57 -18.93
C ASN A 238 -11.91 -41.96 -18.72
N CYS A 239 -10.99 -42.34 -19.61
CA CYS A 239 -10.13 -43.52 -19.46
C CYS A 239 -8.66 -43.12 -19.37
N GLN A 240 -8.29 -42.57 -18.21
CA GLN A 240 -7.04 -41.81 -18.03
C GLN A 240 -5.78 -42.62 -18.34
N ARG A 241 -4.86 -42.01 -19.10
CA ARG A 241 -3.49 -42.50 -19.30
C ARG A 241 -2.63 -42.02 -18.12
N CYS A 242 -2.10 -42.94 -17.32
CA CYS A 242 -1.53 -42.62 -16.00
C CYS A 242 0.00 -42.70 -15.86
N ASP A 243 0.74 -43.00 -16.93
CA ASP A 243 2.18 -43.27 -16.88
C ASP A 243 3.04 -42.09 -16.40
N HIS A 244 2.56 -40.85 -16.57
CA HIS A 244 3.24 -39.64 -16.08
C HIS A 244 2.29 -38.70 -15.30
N ALA A 245 1.31 -39.25 -14.59
CA ALA A 245 0.34 -38.42 -13.87
C ALA A 245 0.95 -37.74 -12.63
N ALA A 246 0.99 -36.39 -12.63
CA ALA A 246 1.42 -35.58 -11.48
C ALA A 246 0.37 -35.51 -10.34
N ARG A 247 -0.81 -36.09 -10.56
CA ARG A 247 -1.97 -36.09 -9.65
C ARG A 247 -2.56 -37.51 -9.62
N PRO A 248 -3.40 -37.86 -8.61
CA PRO A 248 -4.09 -39.14 -8.60
C PRO A 248 -4.81 -39.39 -9.93
N CYS A 249 -4.54 -40.54 -10.54
CA CYS A 249 -5.01 -40.90 -11.87
C CYS A 249 -5.79 -42.21 -11.81
N PHE A 250 -6.90 -42.26 -12.57
CA PHE A 250 -7.87 -43.34 -12.51
C PHE A 250 -8.08 -43.92 -13.92
N PRO A 251 -7.32 -44.97 -14.29
CA PRO A 251 -7.49 -45.60 -15.59
C PRO A 251 -8.77 -46.44 -15.61
N CYS A 252 -9.30 -46.69 -16.81
CA CYS A 252 -10.43 -47.59 -16.99
C CYS A 252 -10.07 -49.05 -16.59
N PRO A 253 -11.06 -49.89 -16.24
CA PRO A 253 -10.82 -51.27 -15.83
C PRO A 253 -9.95 -52.02 -16.84
N LYS A 254 -8.94 -52.75 -16.34
CA LYS A 254 -7.94 -53.48 -17.15
C LYS A 254 -7.10 -52.60 -18.08
N ASN A 255 -7.01 -51.28 -17.83
CA ASN A 255 -6.32 -50.30 -18.68
C ASN A 255 -6.84 -50.32 -20.13
N LEU A 256 -8.13 -50.62 -20.30
CA LEU A 256 -8.77 -50.56 -21.61
C LEU A 256 -8.97 -49.10 -22.04
N PRO A 257 -8.89 -48.80 -23.34
CA PRO A 257 -9.26 -47.50 -23.88
C PRO A 257 -10.75 -47.21 -23.69
N LEU A 258 -11.13 -45.94 -23.80
CA LEU A 258 -12.53 -45.55 -23.96
C LEU A 258 -13.14 -46.28 -25.17
N LEU A 259 -14.22 -47.04 -24.94
CA LEU A 259 -14.87 -47.79 -26.02
C LEU A 259 -15.71 -46.85 -26.88
N LEU A 260 -15.27 -46.66 -28.13
CA LEU A 260 -15.97 -45.88 -29.15
C LEU A 260 -16.52 -46.80 -30.23
N HIS A 261 -17.83 -46.77 -30.45
CA HIS A 261 -18.49 -47.47 -31.57
C HIS A 261 -18.47 -46.61 -32.85
N PRO A 262 -18.56 -47.19 -34.06
CA PRO A 262 -18.54 -46.44 -35.33
C PRO A 262 -19.57 -45.29 -35.40
N ASN A 263 -20.78 -45.49 -34.84
CA ASN A 263 -21.86 -44.49 -34.83
C ASN A 263 -22.04 -43.79 -33.46
N SER A 264 -21.04 -43.87 -32.58
CA SER A 264 -21.10 -43.24 -31.25
C SER A 264 -21.22 -41.71 -31.32
N LEU A 265 -20.50 -41.08 -32.26
CA LEU A 265 -20.50 -39.63 -32.49
C LEU A 265 -21.48 -39.17 -33.59
N PHE A 266 -22.33 -40.06 -34.09
CA PHE A 266 -23.25 -39.74 -35.18
C PHE A 266 -24.36 -38.79 -34.71
N ALA A 267 -24.52 -37.67 -35.42
CA ALA A 267 -25.68 -36.80 -35.35
C ALA A 267 -26.06 -36.33 -36.76
N ALA A 268 -27.36 -36.34 -37.08
CA ALA A 268 -27.84 -35.88 -38.38
C ALA A 268 -27.48 -34.40 -38.58
N ASN A 269 -26.77 -34.08 -39.68
CA ASN A 269 -26.27 -32.71 -39.96
C ASN A 269 -25.44 -32.12 -38.81
N SER A 270 -24.55 -32.93 -38.21
CA SER A 270 -23.69 -32.52 -37.09
C SER A 270 -23.10 -31.12 -37.26
N SER A 271 -23.28 -30.27 -36.26
CA SER A 271 -22.67 -28.94 -36.16
C SER A 271 -21.32 -28.94 -35.43
N LEU A 272 -20.82 -30.13 -35.07
CA LEU A 272 -19.65 -30.27 -34.22
C LEU A 272 -18.42 -29.65 -34.91
N SER A 273 -17.80 -28.71 -34.21
CA SER A 273 -16.65 -27.92 -34.68
C SER A 273 -15.39 -28.20 -33.87
N TYR A 274 -15.54 -28.60 -32.61
CA TYR A 274 -14.47 -29.00 -31.70
C TYR A 274 -14.83 -30.30 -30.99
N LEU A 275 -13.90 -31.25 -31.01
CA LEU A 275 -13.98 -32.52 -30.32
C LEU A 275 -12.69 -32.73 -29.51
N ASN A 276 -12.84 -32.98 -28.21
CA ASN A 276 -11.73 -33.33 -27.33
C ASN A 276 -11.87 -34.77 -26.84
N LEU A 277 -10.89 -35.61 -27.18
CA LEU A 277 -10.74 -37.01 -26.79
C LEU A 277 -9.40 -37.25 -26.07
N ARG A 278 -8.80 -36.19 -25.52
CA ARG A 278 -7.52 -36.25 -24.82
C ARG A 278 -7.53 -37.25 -23.67
N GLY A 279 -6.41 -37.94 -23.44
CA GLY A 279 -6.22 -38.71 -22.20
C GLY A 279 -7.15 -39.92 -22.05
N ASN A 280 -7.63 -40.52 -23.14
CA ASN A 280 -8.58 -41.64 -23.13
C ASN A 280 -7.95 -43.01 -23.43
N SER A 281 -6.61 -43.09 -23.34
CA SER A 281 -5.82 -44.31 -23.58
C SER A 281 -6.05 -44.94 -24.97
N LEU A 282 -6.55 -44.18 -25.94
CA LEU A 282 -6.93 -44.65 -27.27
C LEU A 282 -5.69 -45.11 -28.06
N ARG A 283 -5.82 -46.23 -28.78
CA ARG A 283 -4.74 -46.76 -29.66
C ARG A 283 -5.05 -46.63 -31.15
N THR A 284 -6.33 -46.56 -31.50
CA THR A 284 -6.84 -46.40 -32.86
C THR A 284 -8.30 -45.94 -32.81
N PHE A 285 -8.89 -45.67 -33.97
CA PHE A 285 -10.30 -45.28 -34.12
C PHE A 285 -11.04 -46.26 -35.05
N PRO A 286 -12.33 -46.56 -34.79
CA PRO A 286 -13.16 -47.28 -35.74
C PRO A 286 -13.27 -46.53 -37.07
N GLN A 287 -13.29 -47.28 -38.17
CA GLN A 287 -13.47 -46.71 -39.51
C GLN A 287 -14.84 -46.04 -39.63
N GLY A 288 -14.87 -44.83 -40.19
CA GLY A 288 -16.10 -44.06 -40.39
C GLY A 288 -16.52 -43.18 -39.21
N LEU A 289 -15.82 -43.25 -38.06
CA LEU A 289 -16.17 -42.49 -36.86
C LEU A 289 -16.25 -40.97 -37.11
N PHE A 290 -15.33 -40.42 -37.91
CA PHE A 290 -15.24 -38.97 -38.16
C PHE A 290 -15.99 -38.54 -39.43
N THR A 291 -16.35 -39.49 -40.28
CA THR A 291 -17.09 -39.25 -41.53
C THR A 291 -18.35 -38.39 -41.38
N PRO A 292 -19.22 -38.54 -40.35
CA PRO A 292 -20.38 -37.66 -40.18
C PRO A 292 -20.04 -36.23 -39.71
N LEU A 293 -18.81 -35.97 -39.25
CA LEU A 293 -18.39 -34.72 -38.62
C LEU A 293 -17.81 -33.71 -39.64
N VAL A 294 -18.59 -33.41 -40.69
CA VAL A 294 -18.13 -32.60 -41.84
C VAL A 294 -17.73 -31.16 -41.44
N ARG A 295 -18.29 -30.62 -40.36
CA ARG A 295 -18.00 -29.27 -39.85
C ARG A 295 -16.85 -29.21 -38.84
N LEU A 296 -16.22 -30.34 -38.52
CA LEU A 296 -15.16 -30.40 -37.52
C LEU A 296 -13.95 -29.57 -37.96
N LYS A 297 -13.54 -28.62 -37.11
CA LYS A 297 -12.41 -27.70 -37.35
C LYS A 297 -11.23 -27.97 -36.44
N ARG A 298 -11.46 -28.47 -35.23
CA ARG A 298 -10.43 -28.71 -34.22
C ARG A 298 -10.64 -30.09 -33.58
N LEU A 299 -9.57 -30.88 -33.49
CA LEU A 299 -9.59 -32.21 -32.87
C LEU A 299 -8.41 -32.33 -31.90
N ASP A 300 -8.71 -32.59 -30.64
CA ASP A 300 -7.71 -32.93 -29.63
C ASP A 300 -7.75 -34.42 -29.33
N ILE A 301 -6.64 -35.11 -29.62
CA ILE A 301 -6.42 -36.53 -29.35
C ILE A 301 -5.09 -36.72 -28.61
N SER A 302 -4.66 -35.72 -27.85
CA SER A 302 -3.45 -35.73 -27.04
C SER A 302 -3.50 -36.75 -25.90
N ASP A 303 -2.37 -37.10 -25.30
CA ASP A 303 -2.27 -37.99 -24.14
C ASP A 303 -2.94 -39.37 -24.35
N ASN A 304 -3.01 -39.85 -25.59
CA ASN A 304 -3.46 -41.19 -25.95
C ASN A 304 -2.25 -42.06 -26.30
N LEU A 305 -2.46 -43.27 -26.83
CA LEU A 305 -1.43 -44.24 -27.21
C LEU A 305 -1.43 -44.43 -28.73
N LEU A 306 -1.42 -43.32 -29.48
CA LEU A 306 -1.61 -43.31 -30.94
C LEU A 306 -0.31 -43.42 -31.75
N ALA A 307 0.84 -43.72 -31.15
CA ALA A 307 2.13 -43.81 -31.85
C ALA A 307 2.07 -44.61 -33.17
N CYS A 308 1.48 -45.82 -33.15
CA CYS A 308 1.31 -46.61 -34.38
C CYS A 308 0.32 -45.97 -35.36
N ALA A 309 -0.79 -45.42 -34.85
CA ALA A 309 -1.81 -44.78 -35.66
C ALA A 309 -1.30 -43.49 -36.34
N ILE A 310 -0.34 -42.78 -35.76
CA ILE A 310 0.34 -41.64 -36.40
C ILE A 310 1.11 -42.08 -37.65
N GLN A 311 1.75 -43.26 -37.60
CA GLN A 311 2.54 -43.80 -38.72
C GLN A 311 1.69 -44.37 -39.85
N ASN A 312 0.58 -45.06 -39.55
CA ASN A 312 -0.18 -45.82 -40.56
C ASN A 312 -1.72 -45.67 -40.50
N GLY A 313 -2.23 -44.79 -39.65
CA GLY A 313 -3.67 -44.62 -39.43
C GLY A 313 -4.39 -44.11 -40.67
N THR A 314 -5.52 -44.73 -41.01
CA THR A 314 -6.35 -44.38 -42.18
C THR A 314 -7.37 -43.28 -41.87
N PHE A 315 -7.72 -43.07 -40.60
CA PHE A 315 -8.73 -42.12 -40.16
C PHE A 315 -8.39 -40.66 -40.48
N PHE A 316 -7.11 -40.29 -40.64
CA PHE A 316 -6.71 -38.95 -41.09
C PHE A 316 -7.34 -38.58 -42.45
N GLY A 317 -7.60 -39.58 -43.30
CA GLY A 317 -8.26 -39.39 -44.60
C GLY A 317 -9.73 -38.96 -44.50
N GLU A 318 -10.36 -39.12 -43.34
CA GLU A 318 -11.73 -38.68 -43.05
C GLU A 318 -11.78 -37.19 -42.66
N LEU A 319 -10.66 -36.60 -42.17
CA LEU A 319 -10.58 -35.28 -41.53
C LEU A 319 -10.27 -34.13 -42.51
N LYS A 320 -10.92 -34.09 -43.68
CA LYS A 320 -10.60 -33.15 -44.77
C LYS A 320 -10.82 -31.66 -44.42
N GLY A 321 -11.79 -31.37 -43.56
CA GLY A 321 -12.21 -30.01 -43.18
C GLY A 321 -11.50 -29.41 -41.96
N LEU A 322 -10.59 -30.18 -41.34
CA LEU A 322 -9.93 -29.86 -40.08
C LEU A 322 -8.85 -28.79 -40.26
N LEU A 323 -8.79 -27.81 -39.35
CA LEU A 323 -7.81 -26.73 -39.34
C LEU A 323 -6.69 -26.95 -38.30
N TRP A 324 -7.01 -27.62 -37.19
CA TRP A 324 -6.09 -27.84 -36.08
C TRP A 324 -6.24 -29.26 -35.55
N ILE A 325 -5.11 -29.94 -35.35
CA ILE A 325 -5.04 -31.25 -34.72
C ILE A 325 -3.93 -31.29 -33.66
N SER A 326 -4.26 -31.82 -32.49
CA SER A 326 -3.28 -32.08 -31.43
C SER A 326 -3.04 -33.57 -31.27
N LEU A 327 -1.78 -33.97 -31.47
CA LEU A 327 -1.24 -35.32 -31.28
C LEU A 327 -0.20 -35.33 -30.15
N ILE A 328 -0.29 -34.38 -29.23
CA ILE A 328 0.68 -34.21 -28.15
C ILE A 328 0.71 -35.45 -27.24
N TYR A 329 1.89 -35.87 -26.79
CA TYR A 329 2.11 -37.01 -25.88
C TYR A 329 1.45 -38.32 -26.30
N ASN A 330 1.55 -38.69 -27.58
CA ASN A 330 1.07 -39.96 -28.11
C ASN A 330 2.14 -41.06 -28.22
N TYR A 331 3.28 -40.88 -27.55
CA TYR A 331 4.36 -41.87 -27.49
C TYR A 331 3.90 -43.22 -26.91
N GLU A 332 4.55 -44.30 -27.35
CA GLU A 332 4.41 -45.62 -26.72
C GLU A 332 5.35 -45.71 -25.50
N PRO A 333 4.87 -46.12 -24.32
CA PRO A 333 5.71 -46.25 -23.13
C PRO A 333 6.96 -47.10 -23.39
N PHE A 334 8.10 -46.64 -22.87
CA PHE A 334 9.42 -47.29 -23.02
C PHE A 334 9.98 -47.36 -24.45
N VAL A 335 9.37 -46.66 -25.42
CA VAL A 335 9.83 -46.62 -26.82
C VAL A 335 10.22 -45.20 -27.22
N THR A 336 11.33 -45.08 -27.93
CA THR A 336 11.71 -43.89 -28.69
C THR A 336 11.99 -44.33 -30.11
N PHE A 337 11.29 -43.74 -31.09
CA PHE A 337 11.46 -44.11 -32.48
C PHE A 337 12.76 -43.52 -33.04
N GLU A 338 13.40 -44.19 -34.00
CA GLU A 338 14.60 -43.62 -34.64
C GLU A 338 14.22 -42.41 -35.51
N GLU A 339 13.07 -42.46 -36.19
CA GLU A 339 12.64 -41.44 -37.14
C GLU A 339 11.14 -41.15 -37.00
N LEU A 340 10.74 -39.91 -37.29
CA LEU A 340 9.33 -39.55 -37.42
C LEU A 340 8.76 -40.07 -38.74
N ILE A 341 7.82 -41.00 -38.66
CA ILE A 341 7.06 -41.52 -39.81
C ILE A 341 5.61 -41.04 -39.68
N LEU A 342 5.12 -40.36 -40.71
CA LEU A 342 3.75 -39.84 -40.76
C LEU A 342 2.91 -40.61 -41.79
N SER A 343 1.65 -40.91 -41.42
CA SER A 343 0.70 -41.57 -42.32
C SER A 343 0.49 -40.76 -43.61
N PRO A 344 0.56 -41.38 -44.79
CA PRO A 344 0.25 -40.72 -46.07
C PRO A 344 -1.16 -40.14 -46.13
N HIS A 345 -2.08 -40.59 -45.26
CA HIS A 345 -3.43 -40.05 -45.19
C HIS A 345 -3.50 -38.63 -44.61
N ILE A 346 -2.47 -38.16 -43.91
CA ILE A 346 -2.39 -36.79 -43.40
C ILE A 346 -2.36 -35.78 -44.55
N SER A 347 -1.75 -36.10 -45.71
CA SER A 347 -1.74 -35.19 -46.85
C SER A 347 -3.13 -34.97 -47.48
N LYS A 348 -4.13 -35.80 -47.15
CA LYS A 348 -5.53 -35.61 -47.53
C LYS A 348 -6.25 -34.52 -46.70
N MET A 349 -5.65 -34.05 -45.61
CA MET A 349 -6.20 -33.03 -44.72
C MET A 349 -5.95 -31.61 -45.28
N SER A 350 -6.51 -31.31 -46.46
CA SER A 350 -6.18 -30.12 -47.24
C SER A 350 -6.44 -28.76 -46.55
N SER A 351 -7.28 -28.73 -45.51
CA SER A 351 -7.58 -27.51 -44.76
C SER A 351 -6.64 -27.29 -43.57
N LEU A 352 -5.75 -28.22 -43.25
CA LEU A 352 -4.96 -28.20 -42.01
C LEU A 352 -4.00 -27.01 -41.98
N GLN A 353 -4.06 -26.24 -40.88
CA GLN A 353 -3.22 -25.09 -40.62
C GLN A 353 -2.21 -25.34 -39.50
N LYS A 354 -2.56 -26.17 -38.52
CA LYS A 354 -1.74 -26.38 -37.33
C LYS A 354 -1.70 -27.87 -36.96
N ILE A 355 -0.49 -28.41 -36.81
CA ILE A 355 -0.24 -29.77 -36.34
C ILE A 355 0.69 -29.74 -35.14
N LEU A 356 0.25 -30.34 -34.02
CA LEU A 356 1.03 -30.39 -32.79
C LEU A 356 1.47 -31.83 -32.52
N LEU A 357 2.79 -32.06 -32.49
CA LEU A 357 3.43 -33.37 -32.36
C LEU A 357 4.40 -33.41 -31.16
N THR A 358 4.19 -32.54 -30.17
CA THR A 358 5.01 -32.49 -28.95
C THR A 358 4.99 -33.83 -28.21
N GLY A 359 6.15 -34.32 -27.75
CA GLY A 359 6.22 -35.52 -26.91
C GLY A 359 5.83 -36.84 -27.57
N ASN A 360 6.10 -37.03 -28.87
CA ASN A 360 5.94 -38.31 -29.58
C ASN A 360 7.21 -39.16 -29.65
N PHE A 361 8.33 -38.63 -29.16
CA PHE A 361 9.61 -39.30 -28.90
C PHE A 361 10.22 -40.00 -30.11
N PHE A 362 10.99 -39.23 -30.89
CA PHE A 362 11.76 -39.72 -32.03
C PHE A 362 13.11 -38.99 -32.15
N ARG A 363 14.16 -39.69 -32.60
CA ARG A 363 15.54 -39.15 -32.56
C ARG A 363 15.91 -38.29 -33.77
N THR A 364 15.46 -38.67 -34.97
CA THR A 364 15.89 -38.05 -36.23
C THR A 364 14.72 -37.42 -36.99
N LEU A 365 14.95 -36.23 -37.54
CA LEU A 365 14.06 -35.55 -38.47
C LEU A 365 14.72 -35.48 -39.85
N SER A 366 14.24 -36.31 -40.78
CA SER A 366 14.74 -36.38 -42.15
C SER A 366 13.85 -35.58 -43.10
N LYS A 367 14.29 -35.48 -44.36
CA LYS A 367 13.45 -34.94 -45.45
C LYS A 367 12.20 -35.81 -45.66
N GLU A 368 12.34 -37.12 -45.58
CA GLU A 368 11.26 -38.09 -45.73
C GLU A 368 10.21 -37.93 -44.62
N SER A 369 10.64 -37.63 -43.38
CA SER A 369 9.75 -37.43 -42.23
C SER A 369 8.70 -36.32 -42.47
N LEU A 370 9.11 -35.26 -43.17
CA LEU A 370 8.28 -34.06 -43.37
C LEU A 370 7.66 -33.96 -44.77
N LYS A 371 7.98 -34.89 -45.67
CA LYS A 371 7.43 -34.94 -47.03
C LYS A 371 5.90 -34.93 -47.05
N VAL A 372 5.26 -35.62 -46.11
CA VAL A 372 3.79 -35.65 -46.00
C VAL A 372 3.23 -34.28 -45.64
N LEU A 373 3.93 -33.53 -44.78
CA LEU A 373 3.49 -32.20 -44.35
C LEU A 373 3.75 -31.15 -45.42
N SER A 374 4.79 -31.29 -46.25
CA SER A 374 5.09 -30.31 -47.31
C SER A 374 4.05 -30.30 -48.44
N GLU A 375 3.23 -31.34 -48.55
CA GLU A 375 2.06 -31.38 -49.45
C GLU A 375 0.90 -30.47 -48.96
N LEU A 376 0.88 -30.07 -47.68
CA LEU A 376 -0.17 -29.26 -47.07
C LEU A 376 0.04 -27.77 -47.28
N ARG A 377 -0.64 -27.21 -48.28
CA ARG A 377 -0.48 -25.80 -48.69
C ARG A 377 -0.91 -24.77 -47.63
N ASN A 378 -1.87 -25.12 -46.77
CA ASN A 378 -2.42 -24.21 -45.77
C ASN A 378 -1.73 -24.30 -44.41
N LEU A 379 -0.69 -25.14 -44.28
CA LEU A 379 -0.01 -25.37 -43.00
C LEU A 379 0.80 -24.14 -42.59
N THR A 380 0.47 -23.56 -41.43
CA THR A 380 1.13 -22.36 -40.89
C THR A 380 1.97 -22.63 -39.65
N LYS A 381 1.64 -23.66 -38.85
CA LYS A 381 2.36 -23.99 -37.60
C LYS A 381 2.66 -25.49 -37.50
N ILE A 382 3.91 -25.82 -37.20
CA ILE A 382 4.38 -27.15 -36.82
C ILE A 382 4.99 -27.07 -35.42
N GLU A 383 4.55 -27.94 -34.52
CA GLU A 383 5.12 -28.04 -33.17
C GLU A 383 5.72 -29.42 -32.91
N LEU A 384 7.03 -29.48 -32.63
CA LEU A 384 7.81 -30.71 -32.44
C LEU A 384 8.62 -30.66 -31.14
N ARG A 385 8.10 -29.98 -30.12
CA ARG A 385 8.74 -29.83 -28.81
C ARG A 385 8.87 -31.16 -28.05
N MET A 386 9.86 -31.30 -27.16
CA MET A 386 10.01 -32.47 -26.26
C MET A 386 9.99 -33.83 -26.99
N ASN A 387 10.56 -33.92 -28.19
CA ASN A 387 10.60 -35.17 -28.95
C ASN A 387 11.91 -35.93 -28.81
N PHE A 388 12.88 -35.42 -28.04
CA PHE A 388 14.23 -35.99 -27.93
C PHE A 388 14.98 -36.03 -29.27
N ILE A 389 14.68 -35.09 -30.18
CA ILE A 389 15.33 -35.00 -31.49
C ILE A 389 16.79 -34.62 -31.27
N ASN A 390 17.73 -35.43 -31.77
CA ASN A 390 19.17 -35.16 -31.64
C ASN A 390 19.83 -34.80 -32.97
N SER A 391 19.22 -35.18 -34.09
CA SER A 391 19.70 -34.91 -35.45
C SER A 391 18.53 -34.43 -36.32
N SER A 392 18.73 -33.31 -37.01
CA SER A 392 17.76 -32.74 -37.94
C SER A 392 18.46 -32.11 -39.12
N ASP A 393 18.05 -32.47 -40.32
CA ASP A 393 18.47 -31.77 -41.52
C ASP A 393 17.48 -30.64 -41.80
N LEU A 394 17.77 -29.43 -41.32
CA LEU A 394 16.86 -28.29 -41.40
C LEU A 394 16.69 -27.73 -42.83
N ILE A 395 17.19 -28.42 -43.86
CA ILE A 395 16.98 -28.12 -45.28
C ILE A 395 15.48 -27.94 -45.62
N PHE A 396 14.59 -28.63 -44.92
CA PHE A 396 13.15 -28.57 -45.18
C PHE A 396 12.52 -27.19 -44.97
N VAL A 397 13.12 -26.29 -44.15
CA VAL A 397 12.53 -24.96 -43.85
C VAL A 397 12.24 -24.18 -45.14
N LYS A 398 13.03 -24.38 -46.19
CA LYS A 398 12.83 -23.75 -47.51
C LYS A 398 11.68 -24.36 -48.32
N GLU A 399 11.30 -25.61 -48.07
CA GLU A 399 10.23 -26.30 -48.81
C GLU A 399 8.83 -25.78 -48.38
N PHE A 400 8.72 -25.25 -47.16
CA PHE A 400 7.47 -24.76 -46.60
C PHE A 400 7.30 -23.25 -46.78
N HIS A 401 6.48 -22.86 -47.75
CA HIS A 401 6.28 -21.45 -48.12
C HIS A 401 5.18 -20.75 -47.30
N SER A 402 4.31 -21.51 -46.63
CA SER A 402 3.18 -21.00 -45.84
C SER A 402 3.41 -21.05 -44.32
N LEU A 403 4.53 -21.64 -43.88
CA LEU A 403 4.84 -21.72 -42.45
C LEU A 403 5.22 -20.35 -41.89
N ILE A 404 4.65 -20.09 -40.72
CA ILE A 404 4.88 -18.89 -39.91
C ILE A 404 5.58 -19.30 -38.60
N PHE A 405 5.40 -20.54 -38.12
CA PHE A 405 5.98 -20.99 -36.85
C PHE A 405 6.45 -22.44 -36.90
N ILE A 406 7.72 -22.64 -36.56
CA ILE A 406 8.35 -23.97 -36.41
C ILE A 406 8.93 -24.04 -35.00
N ASP A 407 8.39 -24.94 -34.18
CA ASP A 407 8.85 -25.17 -32.82
C ASP A 407 9.64 -26.47 -32.73
N LEU A 408 10.95 -26.34 -32.47
CA LEU A 408 11.86 -27.43 -32.16
C LEU A 408 12.46 -27.28 -30.76
N SER A 409 11.81 -26.49 -29.89
CA SER A 409 12.28 -26.26 -28.53
C SER A 409 12.29 -27.54 -27.68
N GLN A 410 13.09 -27.57 -26.62
CA GLN A 410 13.16 -28.70 -25.67
C GLN A 410 13.48 -30.04 -26.34
N ASN A 411 14.38 -30.03 -27.31
CA ASN A 411 14.92 -31.25 -27.92
C ASN A 411 16.38 -31.44 -27.50
N MET A 412 17.08 -32.40 -28.11
CA MET A 412 18.47 -32.70 -27.84
C MET A 412 19.36 -32.37 -29.04
N LEU A 413 18.98 -31.36 -29.84
CA LEU A 413 19.70 -31.04 -31.07
C LEU A 413 21.13 -30.64 -30.74
N THR A 414 22.08 -31.40 -31.31
CA THR A 414 23.51 -31.10 -31.24
C THR A 414 24.02 -30.99 -32.67
N PHE A 415 24.39 -29.79 -33.10
CA PHE A 415 24.99 -29.60 -34.42
C PHE A 415 26.49 -29.84 -34.30
N LEU A 416 26.87 -31.12 -34.20
CA LEU A 416 28.28 -31.49 -34.29
C LEU A 416 28.78 -31.11 -35.69
N PRO A 417 29.96 -30.47 -35.82
CA PRO A 417 30.55 -30.26 -37.12
C PRO A 417 30.75 -31.62 -37.78
N ASN A 418 30.22 -31.79 -38.99
CA ASN A 418 30.36 -33.00 -39.80
C ASN A 418 31.83 -33.46 -39.82
N CYS A 419 32.16 -34.47 -39.02
CA CYS A 419 33.33 -35.30 -39.24
C CYS A 419 33.00 -36.24 -40.40
N SER A 420 32.98 -35.71 -41.63
CA SER A 420 32.89 -36.52 -42.83
C SER A 420 33.69 -35.87 -43.96
N ASN A 421 34.99 -36.20 -44.04
CA ASN A 421 35.51 -37.05 -45.12
C ASN A 421 37.04 -37.00 -45.21
N SER A 422 37.69 -38.15 -45.00
CA SER A 422 38.74 -38.60 -45.92
C SER A 422 38.84 -40.13 -45.92
N SER A 423 38.54 -40.69 -47.09
CA SER A 423 39.16 -41.89 -47.69
C SER A 423 39.61 -43.04 -46.79
N SER A 424 38.93 -44.19 -46.93
CA SER A 424 39.53 -45.53 -47.07
C SER A 424 40.95 -45.72 -46.54
N GLN A 425 41.10 -46.31 -45.35
CA GLN A 425 42.14 -47.30 -45.07
C GLN A 425 41.81 -48.06 -43.77
N LEU A 426 42.02 -49.38 -43.82
CA LEU A 426 41.90 -50.29 -42.70
C LEU A 426 42.77 -49.84 -41.53
N VAL A 427 42.19 -49.64 -40.34
CA VAL A 427 42.84 -50.00 -39.07
C VAL A 427 41.78 -50.47 -38.07
N THR A 428 42.11 -51.57 -37.43
CA THR A 428 41.42 -52.38 -36.44
C THR A 428 40.99 -51.66 -35.15
N GLN A 429 39.96 -52.24 -34.52
CA GLN A 429 39.49 -52.08 -33.14
C GLN A 429 40.45 -51.40 -32.15
N GLY A 430 39.93 -50.38 -31.46
CA GLY A 430 40.53 -49.79 -30.26
C GLY A 430 39.58 -48.83 -29.55
N SER A 431 38.79 -49.36 -28.61
CA SER A 431 38.37 -48.73 -27.35
C SER A 431 38.11 -47.20 -27.33
N CYS A 432 36.85 -46.82 -27.13
CA CYS A 432 36.49 -45.77 -26.17
C CYS A 432 35.15 -46.09 -25.50
N GLN A 433 35.23 -46.94 -24.47
CA GLN A 433 34.34 -46.81 -23.33
C GLN A 433 34.81 -45.59 -22.54
N THR A 434 34.03 -44.51 -22.53
CA THR A 434 34.12 -43.52 -21.45
C THR A 434 32.92 -43.70 -20.54
N GLN A 435 33.28 -44.07 -19.31
CA GLN A 435 32.43 -44.44 -18.21
C GLN A 435 31.54 -43.26 -17.80
N ASN A 436 30.24 -43.54 -17.69
CA ASN A 436 29.33 -42.76 -16.87
C ASN A 436 29.72 -42.95 -15.40
N LEU A 437 30.43 -41.98 -14.84
CA LEU A 437 30.63 -41.81 -13.41
C LEU A 437 30.28 -40.38 -13.04
N TYR A 438 28.98 -40.13 -12.91
CA TYR A 438 28.47 -39.04 -12.06
C TYR A 438 27.60 -39.68 -10.98
N SER A 439 28.26 -40.26 -9.97
CA SER A 439 27.69 -40.39 -8.64
C SER A 439 28.11 -39.16 -7.84
N GLY A 440 27.25 -38.16 -7.81
CA GLY A 440 27.40 -36.96 -7.01
C GLY A 440 26.01 -36.45 -6.65
N SER A 441 25.65 -36.55 -5.38
CA SER A 441 24.45 -35.92 -4.83
C SER A 441 24.62 -34.41 -4.91
N TYR A 442 24.07 -33.80 -5.95
CA TYR A 442 23.74 -32.39 -5.96
C TYR A 442 22.25 -32.27 -5.67
N HIS A 443 21.95 -31.79 -4.46
CA HIS A 443 20.66 -31.18 -4.16
C HIS A 443 20.62 -29.84 -4.89
N ASP A 444 20.37 -29.87 -6.19
CA ASP A 444 19.84 -28.73 -6.92
C ASP A 444 18.55 -29.24 -7.56
N GLN A 445 17.42 -28.77 -7.04
CA GLN A 445 16.14 -28.99 -7.69
C GLN A 445 16.25 -28.38 -9.09
N PRO A 446 15.98 -29.15 -10.17
CA PRO A 446 15.72 -28.53 -11.45
C PRO A 446 14.57 -27.56 -11.22
N LEU A 447 14.73 -26.31 -11.67
CA LEU A 447 13.60 -25.41 -11.86
C LEU A 447 12.69 -26.07 -12.90
N ILE A 448 11.76 -26.87 -12.39
CA ILE A 448 10.58 -27.33 -13.12
C ILE A 448 9.82 -26.06 -13.44
N PHE A 449 9.98 -25.56 -14.67
CA PHE A 449 9.00 -24.69 -15.28
C PHE A 449 7.64 -25.36 -15.05
N ARG A 450 6.65 -24.63 -14.51
CA ARG A 450 5.31 -25.16 -14.19
C ARG A 450 4.79 -26.01 -15.35
N GLU A 451 4.96 -27.33 -15.25
CA GLU A 451 4.24 -28.28 -16.06
C GLU A 451 2.84 -28.39 -15.45
N ARG A 452 1.84 -28.25 -16.33
CA ARG A 452 0.40 -28.34 -16.04
C ARG A 452 -0.19 -27.15 -15.32
N GLU A 453 -0.48 -26.10 -16.08
CA GLU A 453 -1.86 -25.65 -16.04
C GLU A 453 -2.72 -26.79 -16.59
N VAL A 454 -3.52 -27.37 -15.68
CA VAL A 454 -4.76 -28.02 -16.06
C VAL A 454 -5.44 -26.99 -16.94
N SER A 455 -5.67 -27.31 -18.21
CA SER A 455 -6.60 -26.56 -19.06
C SER A 455 -7.98 -26.65 -18.42
N LEU A 456 -8.19 -25.86 -17.38
CA LEU A 456 -9.50 -25.46 -16.92
C LEU A 456 -10.15 -24.88 -18.16
N GLU A 457 -11.35 -25.32 -18.50
CA GLU A 457 -12.06 -24.95 -19.73
C GLU A 457 -12.34 -23.44 -19.93
N ARG A 458 -11.72 -22.56 -19.14
CA ARG A 458 -11.47 -21.16 -19.49
C ARG A 458 -10.48 -21.01 -20.66
N ASP A 459 -9.57 -21.96 -20.88
CA ASP A 459 -8.45 -21.82 -21.82
C ASP A 459 -8.75 -22.20 -23.28
N VAL A 460 -9.97 -22.67 -23.60
CA VAL A 460 -10.38 -22.90 -25.00
C VAL A 460 -10.99 -21.64 -25.62
N TRP A 461 -11.08 -20.54 -24.86
CA TRP A 461 -11.67 -19.28 -25.30
C TRP A 461 -10.73 -18.11 -25.60
N GLU A 462 -9.42 -18.26 -25.43
CA GLU A 462 -8.45 -17.28 -25.93
C GLU A 462 -7.40 -17.97 -26.79
N SER A 463 -7.52 -17.81 -28.11
CA SER A 463 -6.35 -17.84 -28.96
C SER A 463 -5.52 -16.61 -28.63
N ASN A 464 -4.67 -16.72 -27.60
CA ASN A 464 -3.46 -15.93 -27.32
C ASN A 464 -2.77 -16.48 -26.04
N GLN A 465 -2.64 -17.80 -25.89
CA GLN A 465 -1.75 -18.36 -24.84
C GLN A 465 -0.32 -18.48 -25.38
N SER A 466 0.36 -17.35 -25.44
CA SER A 466 1.77 -17.25 -25.05
C SER A 466 1.91 -16.81 -23.58
N ASP A 467 0.87 -16.27 -22.95
CA ASP A 467 1.02 -15.37 -21.79
C ASP A 467 0.97 -16.05 -20.40
N ALA A 468 1.25 -17.35 -20.30
CA ALA A 468 1.21 -18.11 -19.04
C ALA A 468 2.49 -17.97 -18.16
N LEU A 469 3.22 -16.86 -18.29
CA LEU A 469 4.30 -16.45 -17.37
C LEU A 469 3.98 -15.14 -16.63
N GLN A 470 2.74 -14.65 -16.70
CA GLN A 470 2.41 -13.28 -16.32
C GLN A 470 1.85 -13.09 -14.89
N GLU A 471 1.47 -14.14 -14.17
CA GLU A 471 0.80 -14.00 -12.85
C GLU A 471 1.73 -13.79 -11.63
N LEU A 472 2.97 -13.32 -11.82
CA LEU A 472 3.85 -12.92 -10.70
C LEU A 472 4.45 -11.51 -10.83
N GLU A 473 4.06 -10.71 -11.84
CA GLU A 473 4.47 -9.29 -11.96
C GLU A 473 3.30 -8.32 -12.18
N ASP A 474 2.05 -8.74 -11.95
CA ASP A 474 0.89 -7.86 -12.08
C ASP A 474 0.68 -7.00 -10.83
N ASN A 475 1.22 -5.78 -10.88
CA ASN A 475 0.59 -4.58 -10.30
C ASN A 475 0.92 -3.28 -11.06
N MET A 476 1.43 -3.34 -12.30
CA MET A 476 1.82 -2.16 -13.09
C MET A 476 1.13 -2.04 -14.46
N SER A 477 0.11 -2.87 -14.74
CA SER A 477 -0.68 -2.85 -15.99
C SER A 477 -1.77 -1.76 -16.03
N ASP A 478 -1.76 -0.81 -15.09
CA ASP A 478 -2.77 0.25 -14.95
C ASP A 478 -2.36 1.61 -15.56
N ILE A 479 -1.19 1.73 -16.21
CA ILE A 479 -0.77 2.96 -16.89
C ILE A 479 -1.19 2.86 -18.38
N PRO A 480 -2.14 3.69 -18.86
CA PRO A 480 -2.52 3.71 -20.26
C PRO A 480 -1.31 4.01 -21.17
N ALA A 481 -1.19 3.29 -22.29
CA ALA A 481 -0.12 3.46 -23.27
C ALA A 481 0.03 4.90 -23.80
N ASP A 482 -1.03 5.70 -23.68
CA ASP A 482 -1.15 7.05 -24.23
C ASP A 482 -0.44 8.12 -23.35
N VAL A 483 -0.06 7.77 -22.11
CA VAL A 483 0.41 8.72 -21.08
C VAL A 483 1.80 9.31 -21.36
N CYS A 484 2.65 8.61 -22.11
CA CYS A 484 3.99 9.07 -22.49
C CYS A 484 4.17 9.20 -24.00
N ASN A 485 3.39 10.02 -24.71
CA ASN A 485 3.51 10.18 -26.18
C ASN A 485 3.47 8.84 -26.97
N GLY A 486 2.83 7.80 -26.41
CA GLY A 486 2.80 6.46 -27.00
C GLY A 486 4.01 5.57 -26.68
N SER A 487 4.98 6.01 -25.86
CA SER A 487 6.03 5.14 -25.30
C SER A 487 5.46 4.33 -24.14
N SER A 488 4.73 3.27 -24.49
CA SER A 488 4.32 2.26 -23.51
C SER A 488 5.54 1.55 -22.94
N VAL A 489 5.44 1.14 -21.68
CA VAL A 489 6.36 0.12 -21.14
C VAL A 489 6.04 -1.19 -21.88
N CYS A 490 6.72 -1.42 -22.99
CA CYS A 490 6.70 -2.69 -23.69
C CYS A 490 7.68 -3.62 -23.01
N THR A 491 7.36 -4.90 -22.94
CA THR A 491 8.28 -5.99 -22.64
C THR A 491 8.98 -6.46 -23.93
N LEU A 492 10.05 -7.26 -23.81
CA LEU A 492 10.67 -7.92 -24.97
C LEU A 492 9.68 -8.81 -25.73
N TRP A 493 8.70 -9.36 -25.02
CA TRP A 493 7.66 -10.21 -25.60
C TRP A 493 6.67 -9.41 -26.46
N ASP A 494 6.33 -8.19 -26.06
CA ASP A 494 5.50 -7.30 -26.87
C ASP A 494 6.17 -6.99 -28.22
N PHE A 495 7.49 -6.77 -28.22
CA PHE A 495 8.25 -6.57 -29.46
C PHE A 495 8.35 -7.84 -30.30
N ARG A 496 8.52 -9.02 -29.68
CA ARG A 496 8.44 -10.30 -30.39
C ARG A 496 7.09 -10.42 -31.09
N ASN A 497 5.99 -10.16 -30.38
CA ASN A 497 4.65 -10.23 -30.96
C ASN A 497 4.50 -9.20 -32.09
N GLN A 498 4.96 -7.97 -31.91
CA GLN A 498 4.88 -6.92 -32.93
C GLN A 498 5.66 -7.26 -34.22
N PHE A 499 6.90 -7.76 -34.10
CA PHE A 499 7.78 -7.99 -35.25
C PHE A 499 7.68 -9.40 -35.85
N CYS A 500 7.28 -10.39 -35.06
CA CYS A 500 7.18 -11.79 -35.49
C CYS A 500 5.77 -12.21 -35.89
N GLN A 501 4.75 -11.38 -35.64
CA GLN A 501 3.37 -11.72 -36.01
C GLN A 501 3.24 -11.89 -37.53
N ASN A 502 2.78 -13.07 -37.95
CA ASN A 502 2.66 -13.52 -39.33
C ASN A 502 3.99 -13.69 -40.10
N GLU A 503 5.13 -13.62 -39.42
CA GLU A 503 6.46 -13.82 -40.00
C GLU A 503 7.07 -15.15 -39.57
N LEU A 504 7.95 -15.72 -40.40
CA LEU A 504 8.55 -17.03 -40.12
C LEU A 504 9.44 -16.99 -38.87
N THR A 505 8.98 -17.67 -37.83
CA THR A 505 9.64 -17.85 -36.55
C THR A 505 10.14 -19.29 -36.41
N LEU A 506 11.42 -19.43 -36.05
CA LEU A 506 12.06 -20.69 -35.75
C LEU A 506 12.51 -20.70 -34.29
N ASP A 507 11.93 -21.60 -33.50
CA ASP A 507 12.26 -21.78 -32.09
C ASP A 507 13.17 -23.00 -31.91
N LEU A 508 14.42 -22.76 -31.53
CA LEU A 508 15.44 -23.75 -31.20
C LEU A 508 15.85 -23.64 -29.72
N SER A 509 15.03 -23.00 -28.88
CA SER A 509 15.34 -22.82 -27.47
C SER A 509 15.41 -24.15 -26.70
N GLN A 510 16.13 -24.18 -25.58
CA GLN A 510 16.23 -25.36 -24.70
C GLN A 510 16.70 -26.62 -25.45
N ASN A 511 17.69 -26.49 -26.34
CA ASN A 511 18.35 -27.60 -27.02
C ASN A 511 19.77 -27.82 -26.47
N GLY A 512 20.53 -28.73 -27.09
CA GLY A 512 21.93 -29.00 -26.76
C GLY A 512 22.94 -28.27 -27.65
N ILE A 513 22.62 -27.08 -28.17
CA ILE A 513 23.46 -26.39 -29.17
C ILE A 513 24.65 -25.71 -28.49
N LEU A 514 25.76 -26.44 -28.36
CA LEU A 514 26.97 -25.97 -27.67
C LEU A 514 27.72 -24.86 -28.43
N SER A 515 27.69 -24.89 -29.77
CA SER A 515 28.32 -23.90 -30.63
C SER A 515 27.61 -23.78 -31.99
N LEU A 516 27.74 -22.61 -32.60
CA LEU A 516 27.22 -22.23 -33.91
C LEU A 516 28.32 -22.25 -34.97
N ASN A 517 27.95 -22.70 -36.17
CA ASN A 517 28.74 -22.59 -37.39
C ASN A 517 27.88 -21.97 -38.52
N LYS A 518 28.54 -21.29 -39.47
CA LYS A 518 27.91 -20.64 -40.63
C LYS A 518 27.00 -21.58 -41.43
N ASP A 519 27.37 -22.85 -41.53
CA ASP A 519 26.68 -23.84 -42.36
C ASP A 519 25.37 -24.34 -41.72
N MET A 520 25.16 -24.10 -40.42
CA MET A 520 23.95 -24.56 -39.70
C MET A 520 22.67 -23.88 -40.17
N PHE A 521 22.79 -22.61 -40.58
CA PHE A 521 21.66 -21.81 -41.03
C PHE A 521 21.49 -21.83 -42.56
N LEU A 522 22.14 -22.78 -43.25
CA LEU A 522 21.96 -22.97 -44.68
C LEU A 522 20.47 -23.19 -44.99
N ASN A 523 19.94 -22.50 -46.00
CA ASN A 523 18.52 -22.51 -46.40
C ASN A 523 17.52 -21.86 -45.42
N MET A 524 17.97 -21.18 -44.36
CA MET A 524 17.10 -20.43 -43.43
C MET A 524 16.98 -18.93 -43.76
N GLU A 525 17.17 -18.55 -45.02
CA GLU A 525 17.24 -17.14 -45.47
C GLU A 525 15.96 -16.35 -45.18
N ASN A 526 14.81 -17.03 -45.10
CA ASN A 526 13.50 -16.44 -44.87
C ASN A 526 13.11 -16.31 -43.39
N VAL A 527 13.91 -16.85 -42.46
CA VAL A 527 13.61 -16.74 -41.02
C VAL A 527 13.72 -15.28 -40.59
N VAL A 528 12.68 -14.79 -39.93
CA VAL A 528 12.58 -13.42 -39.43
C VAL A 528 12.84 -13.39 -37.92
N CYS A 529 12.36 -14.39 -37.20
CA CYS A 529 12.54 -14.49 -35.75
C CYS A 529 13.20 -15.81 -35.39
N LEU A 530 14.30 -15.73 -34.65
CA LEU A 530 15.09 -16.90 -34.24
C LEU A 530 15.26 -16.91 -32.73
N ASP A 531 14.84 -18.00 -32.10
CA ASP A 531 15.08 -18.25 -30.68
C ASP A 531 16.12 -19.35 -30.49
N LEU A 532 17.22 -19.00 -29.84
CA LEU A 532 18.33 -19.88 -29.47
C LEU A 532 18.59 -19.83 -27.95
N SER A 533 17.61 -19.38 -27.17
CA SER A 533 17.75 -19.25 -25.72
C SER A 533 17.90 -20.60 -25.02
N PHE A 534 18.48 -20.61 -23.83
CA PHE A 534 18.63 -21.82 -23.00
C PHE A 534 19.39 -22.98 -23.68
N ASN A 535 20.32 -22.70 -24.59
CA ASN A 535 21.13 -23.74 -25.25
C ASN A 535 22.46 -24.00 -24.52
N TYR A 536 22.75 -23.28 -23.43
CA TYR A 536 24.03 -23.33 -22.72
C TYR A 536 25.25 -23.12 -23.62
N MET A 537 25.07 -22.41 -24.74
CA MET A 537 26.08 -22.20 -25.76
C MET A 537 27.29 -21.45 -25.20
N ASN A 538 28.47 -22.06 -25.27
CA ASN A 538 29.71 -21.47 -24.77
C ASN A 538 30.62 -21.09 -25.93
N GLN A 539 30.42 -19.89 -26.47
CA GLN A 539 31.09 -19.45 -27.68
C GLN A 539 31.38 -17.95 -27.69
N ALA A 540 32.55 -17.60 -28.22
CA ALA A 540 32.89 -16.22 -28.55
C ALA A 540 32.21 -15.80 -29.85
N MET A 541 31.42 -14.73 -29.78
CA MET A 541 30.63 -14.24 -30.91
C MET A 541 31.52 -13.51 -31.90
N LYS A 542 31.75 -14.13 -33.05
CA LYS A 542 32.53 -13.58 -34.18
C LYS A 542 31.59 -13.19 -35.31
N GLY A 543 32.03 -12.28 -36.18
CA GLY A 543 31.29 -11.94 -37.40
C GLY A 543 31.18 -13.14 -38.34
N GLY A 544 30.02 -13.28 -38.99
CA GLY A 544 29.75 -14.27 -40.03
C GLY A 544 29.08 -15.57 -39.57
N LEU A 545 28.72 -15.70 -38.30
CA LEU A 545 28.00 -16.88 -37.77
C LEU A 545 26.58 -16.98 -38.33
N PHE A 546 25.92 -15.84 -38.53
CA PHE A 546 24.55 -15.74 -39.02
C PHE A 546 24.47 -15.31 -40.50
N ILE A 547 25.52 -15.52 -41.28
CA ILE A 547 25.64 -14.97 -42.65
C ILE A 547 24.49 -15.40 -43.58
N ASN A 548 23.91 -16.58 -43.35
CA ASN A 548 22.80 -17.12 -44.16
C ASN A 548 21.43 -16.56 -43.75
N LEU A 549 21.31 -15.90 -42.60
CA LEU A 549 20.05 -15.35 -42.08
C LEU A 549 19.81 -13.93 -42.62
N LYS A 550 19.18 -13.84 -43.81
CA LYS A 550 19.05 -12.57 -44.54
C LYS A 550 17.91 -11.67 -44.10
N LYS A 551 16.96 -12.16 -43.32
CA LYS A 551 15.74 -11.43 -42.91
C LYS A 551 15.54 -11.34 -41.39
N VAL A 552 16.50 -11.77 -40.58
CA VAL A 552 16.30 -11.81 -39.13
C VAL A 552 16.17 -10.39 -38.55
N ILE A 553 15.04 -10.17 -37.88
CA ILE A 553 14.65 -8.94 -37.18
C ILE A 553 14.77 -9.14 -35.67
N PHE A 554 14.38 -10.33 -35.17
CA PHE A 554 14.41 -10.69 -33.75
C PHE A 554 15.35 -11.88 -33.53
N LEU A 555 16.33 -11.71 -32.65
CA LEU A 555 17.27 -12.75 -32.25
C LEU A 555 17.31 -12.86 -30.72
N ASN A 556 16.88 -14.02 -30.21
CA ASN A 556 16.97 -14.35 -28.79
C ASN A 556 18.11 -15.35 -28.54
N LEU A 557 19.08 -14.93 -27.75
CA LEU A 557 20.23 -15.70 -27.29
C LEU A 557 20.33 -15.69 -25.76
N ALA A 558 19.22 -15.44 -25.06
CA ALA A 558 19.18 -15.42 -23.61
C ALA A 558 19.57 -16.78 -23.00
N TYR A 559 20.06 -16.78 -21.76
CA TYR A 559 20.40 -18.02 -21.03
C TYR A 559 21.41 -18.91 -21.77
N ASN A 560 22.48 -18.29 -22.28
CA ASN A 560 23.64 -18.97 -22.86
C ASN A 560 24.91 -18.60 -22.08
N ARG A 561 26.09 -18.84 -22.65
CA ARG A 561 27.39 -18.45 -22.11
C ARG A 561 28.19 -17.75 -23.21
N LEU A 562 27.65 -16.63 -23.70
CA LEU A 562 28.27 -15.86 -24.78
C LEU A 562 29.49 -15.08 -24.32
N ASP A 563 30.56 -15.12 -25.09
CA ASP A 563 31.73 -14.26 -24.93
C ASP A 563 31.71 -13.13 -25.99
N LEU A 564 31.61 -11.89 -25.52
CA LEU A 564 31.51 -10.67 -26.34
C LEU A 564 32.87 -9.96 -26.46
N TYR A 565 33.90 -10.70 -26.84
CA TYR A 565 35.25 -10.14 -27.03
C TYR A 565 35.45 -9.42 -28.39
N PHE A 566 34.82 -9.91 -29.46
CA PHE A 566 35.08 -9.43 -30.84
C PHE A 566 34.18 -8.26 -31.23
N ARG A 567 34.77 -7.20 -31.79
CA ARG A 567 34.03 -6.02 -32.27
C ARG A 567 33.14 -6.30 -33.48
N GLU A 568 33.45 -7.35 -34.25
CA GLU A 568 32.67 -7.75 -35.44
C GLU A 568 31.46 -8.65 -35.11
N ALA A 569 31.16 -8.90 -33.84
CA ALA A 569 29.99 -9.69 -33.43
C ALA A 569 28.70 -9.16 -34.09
N PHE A 570 27.89 -10.08 -34.64
CA PHE A 570 26.62 -9.77 -35.31
C PHE A 570 26.70 -8.82 -36.52
N SER A 571 27.91 -8.49 -37.02
CA SER A 571 28.10 -7.52 -38.10
C SER A 571 27.39 -7.90 -39.41
N GLU A 572 27.12 -9.18 -39.63
CA GLU A 572 26.34 -9.69 -40.76
C GLU A 572 24.85 -9.33 -40.72
N LEU A 573 24.30 -9.01 -39.53
CA LEU A 573 22.89 -8.64 -39.33
C LEU A 573 22.67 -7.12 -39.31
N ARG A 574 23.67 -6.37 -39.77
CA ARG A 574 23.79 -4.90 -39.72
C ARG A 574 22.49 -4.14 -39.98
N SER A 575 21.79 -4.52 -41.05
CA SER A 575 20.65 -3.78 -41.60
C SER A 575 19.29 -4.42 -41.30
N THR A 576 19.25 -5.60 -40.70
CA THR A 576 18.00 -6.35 -40.52
C THR A 576 17.58 -6.41 -39.06
N LEU A 577 18.54 -6.57 -38.15
CA LEU A 577 18.27 -6.81 -36.74
C LEU A 577 17.71 -5.56 -36.05
N LYS A 578 16.54 -5.72 -35.41
CA LYS A 578 15.89 -4.68 -34.60
C LYS A 578 15.84 -5.03 -33.13
N VAL A 579 15.73 -6.31 -32.78
CA VAL A 579 15.63 -6.79 -31.39
C VAL A 579 16.70 -7.83 -31.14
N LEU A 580 17.53 -7.60 -30.13
CA LEU A 580 18.56 -8.53 -29.68
C LEU A 580 18.41 -8.78 -28.19
N ASP A 581 18.14 -10.02 -27.81
CA ASP A 581 18.15 -10.46 -26.43
C ASP A 581 19.40 -11.31 -26.16
N ILE A 582 20.30 -10.79 -25.32
CA ILE A 582 21.50 -11.48 -24.84
C ILE A 582 21.54 -11.46 -23.30
N SER A 583 20.37 -11.47 -22.67
CA SER A 583 20.24 -11.54 -21.21
C SER A 583 20.69 -12.89 -20.64
N ASN A 584 20.97 -12.94 -19.34
CA ASN A 584 21.31 -14.18 -18.63
C ASN A 584 22.53 -14.93 -19.22
N ASN A 585 23.54 -14.18 -19.67
CA ASN A 585 24.83 -14.65 -20.20
C ASN A 585 25.99 -14.35 -19.24
N GLU A 586 25.74 -14.39 -17.93
CA GLU A 586 26.67 -13.92 -16.89
C GLU A 586 28.01 -14.66 -16.77
N PHE A 587 28.11 -15.87 -17.33
CA PHE A 587 29.25 -16.77 -17.10
C PHE A 587 30.61 -16.10 -17.39
N HIS A 588 30.79 -15.53 -18.59
CA HIS A 588 32.06 -14.90 -18.96
C HIS A 588 32.25 -13.51 -18.35
N PHE A 589 31.16 -12.79 -18.03
CA PHE A 589 31.24 -11.49 -17.37
C PHE A 589 31.75 -11.59 -15.92
N LYS A 590 31.44 -12.69 -15.22
CA LYS A 590 31.92 -12.96 -13.86
C LYS A 590 33.37 -13.48 -13.81
N MET A 591 33.94 -13.96 -14.93
CA MET A 591 35.30 -14.49 -14.97
C MET A 591 36.35 -13.41 -14.71
N TRP A 592 37.23 -13.65 -13.73
CA TRP A 592 38.27 -12.70 -13.35
C TRP A 592 39.32 -12.51 -14.45
N GLY A 593 39.62 -11.26 -14.77
CA GLY A 593 40.66 -10.88 -15.74
C GLY A 593 40.21 -10.83 -17.20
N MET A 594 38.99 -11.29 -17.51
CA MET A 594 38.43 -11.21 -18.87
C MET A 594 37.84 -9.83 -19.13
N GLY A 595 37.98 -9.32 -20.36
CA GLY A 595 37.39 -8.05 -20.79
C GLY A 595 36.41 -8.27 -21.93
N HIS A 596 35.37 -7.43 -21.99
CA HIS A 596 34.27 -7.54 -22.94
C HIS A 596 34.11 -6.23 -23.72
N ARG A 597 33.70 -6.33 -24.99
CA ARG A 597 33.56 -5.18 -25.90
C ARG A 597 32.15 -5.09 -26.46
N PHE A 598 31.52 -3.94 -26.27
CA PHE A 598 30.23 -3.56 -26.83
C PHE A 598 30.36 -2.69 -28.09
N GLU A 599 31.56 -2.51 -28.63
CA GLU A 599 31.81 -1.83 -29.92
C GLU A 599 30.93 -2.35 -31.07
N PHE A 600 30.47 -3.60 -31.01
CA PHE A 600 29.58 -4.19 -32.02
C PHE A 600 28.25 -3.44 -32.17
N LEU A 601 27.80 -2.70 -31.15
CA LEU A 601 26.59 -1.86 -31.21
C LEU A 601 26.69 -0.79 -32.30
N GLN A 602 27.90 -0.31 -32.61
CA GLN A 602 28.13 0.66 -33.68
C GLN A 602 27.91 0.05 -35.06
N ASN A 603 28.03 -1.28 -35.20
CA ASN A 603 27.78 -1.96 -36.45
C ASN A 603 26.27 -2.06 -36.71
N LEU A 604 25.46 -2.36 -35.69
CA LEU A 604 24.03 -2.63 -35.81
C LEU A 604 23.20 -1.33 -35.96
N ILE A 605 23.07 -0.84 -37.20
CA ILE A 605 22.48 0.48 -37.50
C ILE A 605 20.95 0.56 -37.36
N ASN A 606 20.26 -0.58 -37.28
CA ASN A 606 18.80 -0.66 -37.19
C ASN A 606 18.32 -1.25 -35.85
N LEU A 607 19.24 -1.48 -34.89
CA LEU A 607 18.89 -2.10 -33.61
C LEU A 607 18.07 -1.12 -32.76
N GLU A 608 16.82 -1.47 -32.45
CA GLU A 608 15.88 -0.65 -31.68
C GLU A 608 15.83 -1.09 -30.21
N VAL A 609 15.94 -2.40 -29.95
CA VAL A 609 15.78 -3.01 -28.63
C VAL A 609 16.95 -3.93 -28.31
N LEU A 610 17.56 -3.74 -27.14
CA LEU A 610 18.66 -4.55 -26.64
C LEU A 610 18.39 -4.95 -25.19
N SER A 611 18.50 -6.24 -24.91
CA SER A 611 18.52 -6.76 -23.54
C SER A 611 19.90 -7.28 -23.17
N LEU A 612 20.48 -6.67 -22.15
CA LEU A 612 21.71 -7.05 -21.46
C LEU A 612 21.43 -7.41 -20.00
N ALA A 613 20.18 -7.74 -19.67
CA ALA A 613 19.76 -8.02 -18.32
C ALA A 613 20.44 -9.27 -17.74
N ASN A 614 20.64 -9.33 -16.42
CA ASN A 614 21.17 -10.49 -15.70
C ASN A 614 22.50 -11.02 -16.26
N ASN A 615 23.38 -10.13 -16.70
CA ASN A 615 24.69 -10.49 -17.25
C ASN A 615 25.82 -10.31 -16.23
N GLY A 616 25.57 -9.80 -15.02
CA GLY A 616 26.62 -9.56 -14.03
C GLY A 616 27.70 -8.57 -14.51
N ILE A 617 27.33 -7.63 -15.39
CA ILE A 617 28.26 -6.65 -15.96
C ILE A 617 28.67 -5.65 -14.86
N GLY A 618 29.94 -5.69 -14.44
CA GLY A 618 30.45 -4.82 -13.36
C GLY A 618 31.83 -4.20 -13.57
N MET A 619 32.66 -4.74 -14.47
CA MET A 619 34.01 -4.23 -14.72
C MET A 619 34.58 -4.71 -16.05
N ARG A 620 35.69 -4.11 -16.50
CA ARG A 620 36.44 -4.51 -17.72
C ARG A 620 35.61 -4.53 -19.01
N VAL A 621 34.63 -3.63 -19.08
CA VAL A 621 33.86 -3.32 -20.29
C VAL A 621 34.26 -1.98 -20.86
N ASP A 622 33.81 -1.69 -22.09
CA ASP A 622 33.97 -0.39 -22.74
C ASP A 622 33.47 0.75 -21.84
N GLN A 623 34.14 1.90 -21.89
CA GLN A 623 33.79 3.04 -21.05
C GLN A 623 32.46 3.70 -21.46
N ARG A 624 32.03 3.50 -22.71
CA ARG A 624 30.83 4.11 -23.30
C ARG A 624 30.16 3.14 -24.25
N LEU A 625 28.84 3.03 -24.16
CA LEU A 625 28.00 2.39 -25.16
C LEU A 625 27.63 3.41 -26.23
N ILE A 626 27.82 3.05 -27.50
CA ILE A 626 27.62 3.95 -28.64
C ILE A 626 26.61 3.30 -29.59
N SER A 627 25.46 3.95 -29.77
CA SER A 627 24.45 3.58 -30.77
C SER A 627 23.59 4.79 -31.13
N ASN A 628 23.21 4.87 -32.41
CA ASN A 628 22.32 5.91 -32.92
C ASN A 628 20.91 5.40 -33.23
N SER A 629 20.65 4.10 -33.09
CA SER A 629 19.35 3.48 -33.39
C SER A 629 18.63 2.96 -32.16
N LEU A 630 19.36 2.67 -31.09
CA LEU A 630 18.83 2.00 -29.90
C LEU A 630 17.86 2.91 -29.15
N LYS A 631 16.64 2.40 -28.93
CA LYS A 631 15.53 3.07 -28.24
C LYS A 631 15.22 2.46 -26.88
N TYR A 632 15.32 1.14 -26.76
CA TYR A 632 15.02 0.40 -25.54
C TYR A 632 16.24 -0.39 -25.08
N LEU A 633 16.70 -0.12 -23.86
CA LEU A 633 17.81 -0.85 -23.23
C LEU A 633 17.37 -1.44 -21.89
N TYR A 634 17.39 -2.78 -21.81
CA TYR A 634 17.24 -3.50 -20.55
C TYR A 634 18.62 -3.84 -20.02
N PHE A 635 18.97 -3.28 -18.87
CA PHE A 635 20.25 -3.46 -18.19
C PHE A 635 20.07 -3.88 -16.74
N SER A 636 18.89 -4.42 -16.38
CA SER A 636 18.58 -4.88 -15.03
C SER A 636 19.44 -6.07 -14.59
N GLY A 637 19.64 -6.28 -13.30
CA GLY A 637 20.39 -7.46 -12.80
C GLY A 637 21.89 -7.44 -13.13
N ASN A 638 22.50 -6.26 -13.21
CA ASN A 638 23.94 -6.08 -13.44
C ASN A 638 24.61 -5.43 -12.21
N HIS A 639 25.89 -5.04 -12.33
CA HIS A 639 26.67 -4.45 -11.24
C HIS A 639 27.06 -3.00 -11.56
N LEU A 640 26.08 -2.13 -11.83
CA LEU A 640 26.34 -0.70 -11.99
C LEU A 640 26.91 -0.05 -10.71
N ASP A 641 26.63 -0.63 -9.54
CA ASP A 641 27.24 -0.24 -8.26
C ASP A 641 28.77 -0.30 -8.32
N ILE A 642 29.33 -1.35 -8.92
CA ILE A 642 30.78 -1.52 -9.11
C ILE A 642 31.29 -0.59 -10.22
N LEU A 643 30.59 -0.48 -11.36
CA LEU A 643 31.01 0.36 -12.48
C LEU A 643 31.09 1.84 -12.09
N TRP A 644 30.06 2.38 -11.45
CA TRP A 644 30.00 3.80 -11.11
C TRP A 644 30.89 4.19 -9.92
N GLN A 645 31.32 3.24 -9.09
CA GLN A 645 32.32 3.48 -8.04
C GLN A 645 33.77 3.46 -8.55
N SER A 646 34.02 3.04 -9.81
CA SER A 646 35.36 2.92 -10.38
C SER A 646 35.94 4.27 -10.84
N GLU A 647 36.33 5.11 -9.88
CA GLU A 647 37.07 6.39 -10.09
C GLU A 647 36.48 7.28 -11.21
N ASN A 648 35.14 7.36 -11.30
CA ASN A 648 34.40 8.10 -12.34
C ASN A 648 34.64 7.65 -13.80
N LYS A 649 35.28 6.52 -14.04
CA LYS A 649 35.59 6.03 -15.40
C LYS A 649 34.35 5.75 -16.25
N TYR A 650 33.25 5.33 -15.61
CA TYR A 650 32.02 4.89 -16.26
C TYR A 650 30.84 5.87 -16.08
N THR A 651 31.08 7.13 -15.66
CA THR A 651 30.01 8.13 -15.47
C THR A 651 29.30 8.50 -16.78
N HIS A 652 29.95 8.27 -17.93
CA HIS A 652 29.42 8.53 -19.27
C HIS A 652 28.94 7.26 -20.00
N PHE A 653 28.77 6.13 -19.26
CA PHE A 653 28.57 4.81 -19.88
C PHE A 653 27.38 4.75 -20.85
N PHE A 654 26.25 5.38 -20.52
CA PHE A 654 25.05 5.41 -21.36
C PHE A 654 24.93 6.66 -22.25
N GLN A 655 25.79 7.68 -22.07
CA GLN A 655 25.59 9.02 -22.65
C GLN A 655 25.47 9.04 -24.17
N ASN A 656 26.20 8.16 -24.85
CA ASN A 656 26.28 8.12 -26.32
C ASN A 656 25.17 7.27 -26.97
N LEU A 657 24.15 6.87 -26.23
CA LEU A 657 22.92 6.24 -26.74
C LEU A 657 21.91 7.34 -27.10
N THR A 658 22.12 7.98 -28.25
CA THR A 658 21.52 9.29 -28.57
C THR A 658 20.00 9.28 -28.73
N ASN A 659 19.41 8.15 -29.12
CA ASN A 659 17.96 7.98 -29.36
C ASN A 659 17.28 7.09 -28.30
N LEU A 660 17.90 6.90 -27.13
CA LEU A 660 17.37 6.04 -26.09
C LEU A 660 16.14 6.66 -25.41
N ILE A 661 15.03 5.94 -25.46
CA ILE A 661 13.72 6.34 -24.90
C ILE A 661 13.46 5.64 -23.57
N TYR A 662 13.81 4.36 -23.48
CA TYR A 662 13.56 3.50 -22.32
C TYR A 662 14.87 2.91 -21.81
N LEU A 663 15.13 3.10 -20.51
CA LEU A 663 16.28 2.54 -19.81
C LEU A 663 15.82 1.86 -18.52
N ASP A 664 16.10 0.56 -18.43
CA ASP A 664 15.89 -0.22 -17.22
C ASP A 664 17.23 -0.59 -16.58
N ILE A 665 17.48 0.01 -15.41
CA ILE A 665 18.64 -0.24 -14.55
C ILE A 665 18.18 -0.75 -13.17
N SER A 666 17.02 -1.43 -13.12
CA SER A 666 16.54 -2.09 -11.91
C SER A 666 17.48 -3.21 -11.44
N ASN A 667 17.42 -3.58 -10.16
CA ASN A 667 18.23 -4.68 -9.61
C ASN A 667 19.74 -4.59 -9.97
N ASN A 668 20.32 -3.40 -9.80
CA ASN A 668 21.74 -3.13 -10.06
C ASN A 668 22.54 -2.88 -8.77
N HIS A 669 21.94 -3.22 -7.63
CA HIS A 669 22.52 -3.05 -6.29
C HIS A 669 22.99 -1.61 -6.00
N LEU A 670 22.38 -0.61 -6.64
CA LEU A 670 22.77 0.79 -6.49
C LEU A 670 22.40 1.30 -5.09
N LYS A 671 23.38 1.80 -4.34
CA LYS A 671 23.15 2.47 -3.04
C LYS A 671 22.82 3.95 -3.17
N SER A 672 23.37 4.60 -4.18
CA SER A 672 23.15 6.01 -4.47
C SER A 672 23.44 6.30 -5.95
N VAL A 673 22.75 7.28 -6.54
CA VAL A 673 23.08 7.81 -7.87
C VAL A 673 23.74 9.18 -7.70
N SER A 674 24.92 9.38 -8.31
CA SER A 674 25.59 10.68 -8.23
C SER A 674 24.93 11.70 -9.18
N PRO A 675 24.93 13.00 -8.84
CA PRO A 675 24.43 14.07 -9.71
C PRO A 675 25.03 14.07 -11.12
N GLU A 676 26.32 13.74 -11.22
CA GLU A 676 27.06 13.67 -12.48
C GLU A 676 26.55 12.54 -13.38
N VAL A 677 26.32 11.34 -12.82
CA VAL A 677 25.77 10.19 -13.56
C VAL A 677 24.38 10.51 -14.10
N LEU A 678 23.49 11.06 -13.27
CA LEU A 678 22.14 11.41 -13.69
C LEU A 678 22.16 12.45 -14.83
N SER A 679 23.05 13.45 -14.73
CA SER A 679 23.21 14.49 -15.75
C SER A 679 23.82 14.00 -17.06
N ASN A 680 24.52 12.86 -17.02
CA ASN A 680 25.16 12.23 -18.19
C ASN A 680 24.28 11.18 -18.88
N LEU A 681 23.11 10.83 -18.33
CA LEU A 681 22.15 9.97 -19.02
C LEU A 681 21.63 10.63 -20.31
N PRO A 682 21.15 9.84 -21.31
CA PRO A 682 20.61 10.38 -22.56
C PRO A 682 19.45 11.36 -22.33
N ARG A 683 19.48 12.51 -23.00
CA ARG A 683 18.43 13.53 -22.90
C ARG A 683 17.11 13.16 -23.59
N SER A 684 17.16 12.17 -24.49
CA SER A 684 16.01 11.58 -25.18
C SER A 684 15.20 10.63 -24.30
N LEU A 685 15.67 10.33 -23.08
CA LEU A 685 15.07 9.36 -22.20
C LEU A 685 13.69 9.82 -21.70
N GLU A 686 12.67 9.00 -21.95
CA GLU A 686 11.28 9.23 -21.53
C GLU A 686 10.91 8.33 -20.35
N VAL A 687 11.46 7.12 -20.27
CA VAL A 687 11.19 6.15 -19.21
C VAL A 687 12.49 5.69 -18.56
N LEU A 688 12.60 5.90 -17.24
CA LEU A 688 13.73 5.46 -16.44
C LEU A 688 13.24 4.57 -15.30
N ARG A 689 13.67 3.30 -15.30
CA ARG A 689 13.43 2.37 -14.19
C ARG A 689 14.70 2.15 -13.40
N ILE A 690 14.65 2.47 -12.11
CA ILE A 690 15.71 2.24 -11.12
C ILE A 690 15.13 1.49 -9.91
N SER A 691 14.05 0.73 -10.12
CA SER A 691 13.38 -0.05 -9.09
C SER A 691 14.26 -1.19 -8.57
N ASP A 692 13.89 -1.77 -7.43
CA ASP A 692 14.57 -2.93 -6.83
C ASP A 692 16.09 -2.67 -6.68
N ASN A 693 16.44 -1.50 -6.16
CA ASN A 693 17.83 -1.15 -5.84
C ASN A 693 17.94 -0.89 -4.34
N MET A 694 19.09 -0.43 -3.88
CA MET A 694 19.35 -0.12 -2.47
C MET A 694 19.44 1.39 -2.22
N LEU A 695 18.71 2.21 -2.99
CA LEU A 695 18.84 3.66 -2.92
C LEU A 695 18.27 4.20 -1.61
N ASP A 696 19.11 4.86 -0.82
CA ASP A 696 18.68 5.64 0.36
C ASP A 696 18.51 7.13 0.04
N TYR A 697 19.13 7.59 -1.05
CA TYR A 697 19.09 8.97 -1.56
C TYR A 697 19.03 9.01 -3.09
N PHE A 698 18.23 9.95 -3.61
CA PHE A 698 18.14 10.26 -5.04
C PHE A 698 18.40 11.77 -5.29
N PRO A 699 19.23 12.15 -6.27
CA PRO A 699 19.60 13.54 -6.53
C PRO A 699 18.51 14.32 -7.30
N TRP A 700 17.38 14.57 -6.64
CA TRP A 700 16.19 15.23 -7.21
C TRP A 700 16.47 16.55 -7.94
N HIS A 701 17.41 17.37 -7.46
CA HIS A 701 17.74 18.66 -8.10
C HIS A 701 18.32 18.54 -9.52
N ASN A 702 18.84 17.37 -9.87
CA ASN A 702 19.46 17.12 -11.17
C ASN A 702 18.51 16.45 -12.17
N ILE A 703 17.27 16.13 -11.77
CA ILE A 703 16.30 15.48 -12.65
C ILE A 703 15.92 16.34 -13.86
N SER A 704 16.02 17.68 -13.73
CA SER A 704 15.80 18.63 -14.82
C SER A 704 16.76 18.46 -15.99
N ALA A 705 17.89 17.77 -15.81
CA ALA A 705 18.77 17.37 -16.91
C ALA A 705 18.07 16.41 -17.90
N LEU A 706 17.07 15.65 -17.44
CA LEU A 706 16.25 14.72 -18.22
C LEU A 706 14.94 15.39 -18.64
N GLY A 707 15.02 16.42 -19.48
CA GLY A 707 13.85 17.23 -19.86
C GLY A 707 12.72 16.49 -20.59
N SER A 708 13.01 15.33 -21.19
CA SER A 708 12.02 14.48 -21.87
C SER A 708 11.39 13.42 -20.97
N LEU A 709 11.84 13.31 -19.72
CA LEU A 709 11.43 12.23 -18.81
C LEU A 709 9.93 12.35 -18.49
N CYS A 710 9.22 11.26 -18.76
CA CYS A 710 7.79 11.11 -18.57
C CYS A 710 7.47 10.18 -17.40
N HIS A 711 8.23 9.08 -17.27
CA HIS A 711 8.02 8.04 -16.27
C HIS A 711 9.31 7.75 -15.50
N LEU A 712 9.27 7.93 -14.19
CA LEU A 712 10.33 7.51 -13.27
C LEU A 712 9.82 6.44 -12.29
N ASN A 713 10.44 5.27 -12.31
CA ASN A 713 10.18 4.21 -11.35
C ASN A 713 11.35 4.08 -10.36
N LEU A 714 11.08 4.40 -9.10
CA LEU A 714 11.97 4.29 -7.94
C LEU A 714 11.41 3.32 -6.88
N SER A 715 10.45 2.47 -7.25
CA SER A 715 9.84 1.52 -6.33
C SER A 715 10.84 0.50 -5.78
N GLN A 716 10.52 -0.14 -4.65
CA GLN A 716 11.37 -1.15 -4.01
C GLN A 716 12.81 -0.64 -3.80
N ASN A 717 12.92 0.50 -3.11
CA ASN A 717 14.19 1.10 -2.69
C ASN A 717 14.10 1.45 -1.19
N PHE A 718 15.12 2.12 -0.65
CA PHE A 718 15.17 2.53 0.76
C PHE A 718 15.02 4.05 0.93
N LEU A 719 14.36 4.74 -0.01
CA LEU A 719 14.21 6.19 0.04
C LEU A 719 13.33 6.57 1.22
N TYR A 720 13.85 7.42 2.10
CA TYR A 720 13.12 7.87 3.30
C TYR A 720 12.81 9.37 3.30
N PHE A 721 13.48 10.15 2.44
CA PHE A 721 13.43 11.60 2.44
C PHE A 721 13.17 12.17 1.04
N LEU A 722 12.25 13.14 0.97
CA LEU A 722 12.01 13.98 -0.20
C LEU A 722 12.44 15.42 0.11
N PRO A 723 13.08 16.15 -0.82
CA PRO A 723 13.59 17.49 -0.57
C PRO A 723 12.44 18.48 -0.32
N PRO A 724 12.60 19.43 0.62
CA PRO A 724 11.56 20.39 0.97
C PRO A 724 11.36 21.46 -0.10
N ASN A 725 12.40 21.79 -0.86
CA ASN A 725 12.32 22.77 -1.92
C ASN A 725 11.69 22.13 -3.18
N GLY A 726 10.94 22.92 -3.94
CA GLY A 726 10.31 22.43 -5.16
C GLY A 726 11.31 21.85 -6.17
N THR A 727 11.06 20.61 -6.56
CA THR A 727 11.86 19.91 -7.59
C THR A 727 11.35 20.34 -8.96
N GLU A 728 12.25 20.70 -9.86
CA GLU A 728 11.90 21.09 -11.23
C GLU A 728 11.79 19.84 -12.11
N PHE A 729 10.56 19.41 -12.36
CA PHE A 729 10.27 18.31 -13.27
C PHE A 729 10.18 18.80 -14.72
N GLY A 730 10.41 17.91 -15.67
CA GLY A 730 10.17 18.19 -17.09
C GLY A 730 8.68 18.39 -17.38
N ALA A 731 8.36 19.16 -18.43
CA ALA A 731 6.97 19.47 -18.80
C ALA A 731 6.11 18.24 -19.13
N ASN A 732 6.73 17.11 -19.48
CA ASN A 732 6.06 15.87 -19.84
C ASN A 732 6.01 14.84 -18.70
N PHE A 733 6.46 15.19 -17.49
CA PHE A 733 6.57 14.25 -16.37
C PHE A 733 5.20 13.86 -15.81
N SER A 734 4.75 12.63 -16.08
CA SER A 734 3.38 12.18 -15.86
C SER A 734 3.24 10.98 -14.91
N VAL A 735 4.30 10.19 -14.70
CA VAL A 735 4.27 9.00 -13.84
C VAL A 735 5.46 8.99 -12.88
N LEU A 736 5.17 8.90 -11.58
CA LEU A 736 6.16 8.68 -10.53
C LEU A 736 5.76 7.51 -9.64
N ASP A 737 6.60 6.49 -9.63
CA ASP A 737 6.46 5.35 -8.72
C ASP A 737 7.49 5.40 -7.60
N LEU A 738 6.99 5.61 -6.38
CA LEU A 738 7.74 5.62 -5.12
C LEU A 738 7.23 4.53 -4.16
N SER A 739 6.49 3.54 -4.65
CA SER A 739 5.95 2.46 -3.83
C SER A 739 7.06 1.62 -3.19
N HIS A 740 6.78 0.94 -2.09
CA HIS A 740 7.76 0.08 -1.40
C HIS A 740 9.07 0.82 -1.06
N ASN A 741 8.94 1.97 -0.40
CA ASN A 741 10.06 2.77 0.11
C ASN A 741 9.86 3.03 1.62
N HIS A 742 10.66 3.93 2.19
CA HIS A 742 10.60 4.32 3.60
C HIS A 742 10.18 5.78 3.81
N ILE A 743 9.43 6.34 2.86
CA ILE A 743 9.02 7.75 2.88
C ILE A 743 8.04 7.96 4.02
N HIS A 744 8.35 8.89 4.92
CA HIS A 744 7.53 9.18 6.10
C HIS A 744 6.76 10.51 6.00
N LEU A 745 7.24 11.44 5.16
CA LEU A 745 6.68 12.77 5.00
C LEU A 745 6.76 13.19 3.52
N ILE A 746 5.68 13.81 3.03
CA ILE A 746 5.64 14.47 1.72
C ILE A 746 5.71 15.98 1.95
N PRO A 747 6.80 16.67 1.55
CA PRO A 747 6.91 18.11 1.69
C PRO A 747 5.90 18.87 0.80
N GLU A 748 5.46 20.04 1.26
CA GLU A 748 4.45 20.86 0.57
C GLU A 748 4.88 21.23 -0.87
N ASP A 749 6.10 21.74 -1.02
CA ASP A 749 6.56 22.30 -2.28
C ASP A 749 7.18 21.25 -3.20
N PHE A 750 7.38 20.00 -2.77
CA PHE A 750 8.08 18.98 -3.57
C PHE A 750 7.46 18.81 -4.97
N PHE A 751 6.12 18.75 -5.03
CA PHE A 751 5.34 18.63 -6.26
C PHE A 751 4.86 19.97 -6.86
N SER A 752 5.34 21.11 -6.36
CA SER A 752 4.85 22.44 -6.77
C SER A 752 5.03 22.76 -8.26
N LYS A 753 5.98 22.10 -8.94
CA LYS A 753 6.28 22.25 -10.37
C LYS A 753 5.98 21.00 -11.19
N ALA A 754 5.17 20.08 -10.68
CA ALA A 754 4.79 18.82 -11.33
C ALA A 754 3.40 18.92 -12.00
N ASP A 755 3.20 19.89 -12.88
CA ASP A 755 1.87 20.23 -13.42
C ASP A 755 1.25 19.12 -14.30
N ALA A 756 2.07 18.26 -14.91
CA ALA A 756 1.65 17.18 -15.81
C ALA A 756 1.50 15.81 -15.13
N LEU A 757 1.74 15.70 -13.82
CA LEU A 757 1.77 14.43 -13.09
C LEU A 757 0.38 13.83 -12.93
N GLN A 758 0.15 12.67 -13.57
CA GLN A 758 -1.14 11.96 -13.60
C GLN A 758 -1.20 10.73 -12.70
N PHE A 759 -0.07 10.04 -12.51
CA PHE A 759 0.02 8.81 -11.74
C PHE A 759 1.09 8.93 -10.67
N LEU A 760 0.68 8.79 -9.41
CA LEU A 760 1.58 8.83 -8.26
C LEU A 760 1.37 7.59 -7.38
N TYR A 761 2.40 6.76 -7.28
CA TYR A 761 2.36 5.56 -6.47
C TYR A 761 3.15 5.75 -5.17
N LEU A 762 2.47 5.65 -4.03
CA LEU A 762 3.03 5.85 -2.69
C LEU A 762 2.67 4.71 -1.72
N SER A 763 2.16 3.60 -2.23
CA SER A 763 1.84 2.43 -1.41
C SER A 763 3.08 1.82 -0.75
N HIS A 764 2.88 1.09 0.35
CA HIS A 764 3.98 0.45 1.09
C HIS A 764 5.10 1.43 1.49
N ASN A 765 4.73 2.58 2.05
CA ASN A 765 5.65 3.56 2.62
C ASN A 765 5.42 3.71 4.14
N GLN A 766 6.00 4.73 4.76
CA GLN A 766 5.91 5.00 6.20
C GLN A 766 5.13 6.30 6.49
N ILE A 767 4.22 6.69 5.60
CA ILE A 767 3.45 7.94 5.70
C ILE A 767 2.42 7.80 6.83
N LYS A 768 2.52 8.66 7.84
CA LYS A 768 1.62 8.64 9.01
C LYS A 768 0.45 9.60 8.88
N GLU A 769 0.71 10.79 8.38
CA GLU A 769 -0.28 11.84 8.21
C GLU A 769 0.13 12.75 7.06
N LEU A 770 -0.86 13.37 6.42
CA LEU A 770 -0.64 14.53 5.57
C LEU A 770 -0.99 15.78 6.38
N ASN A 771 -0.42 16.93 6.05
CA ASN A 771 -0.73 18.17 6.78
C ASN A 771 -1.88 18.92 6.09
N HIS A 772 -3.00 19.13 6.78
CA HIS A 772 -4.17 19.86 6.28
C HIS A 772 -3.84 21.29 5.80
N HIS A 773 -2.93 21.99 6.48
CA HIS A 773 -2.59 23.37 6.18
C HIS A 773 -1.72 23.51 4.92
N PHE A 774 -0.96 22.46 4.61
CA PHE A 774 0.08 22.45 3.59
C PHE A 774 -0.08 21.22 2.71
N LEU A 775 -1.31 21.00 2.23
CA LEU A 775 -1.58 19.93 1.28
C LEU A 775 -0.74 20.19 0.01
N PRO A 776 0.11 19.25 -0.43
CA PRO A 776 0.92 19.48 -1.62
C PRO A 776 0.02 19.82 -2.81
N ALA A 777 0.45 20.74 -3.67
CA ALA A 777 -0.37 21.32 -4.72
C ALA A 777 -1.09 20.26 -5.60
N LEU A 778 -0.43 19.12 -5.81
CA LEU A 778 -0.93 17.97 -6.59
C LEU A 778 -2.22 17.34 -6.03
N PHE A 779 -2.45 17.41 -4.72
CA PHE A 779 -3.63 16.83 -4.08
C PHE A 779 -4.81 17.82 -4.00
N LYS A 780 -4.63 19.07 -4.44
CA LYS A 780 -5.69 20.09 -4.45
C LYS A 780 -6.61 19.89 -5.67
N ASN A 781 -7.87 20.31 -5.53
CA ASN A 781 -8.87 20.23 -6.60
C ASN A 781 -8.42 20.99 -7.85
N GLY A 782 -8.51 20.34 -9.02
CA GLY A 782 -8.08 20.89 -10.31
C GLY A 782 -6.68 20.44 -10.75
N SER A 783 -6.04 19.51 -10.04
CA SER A 783 -4.80 18.86 -10.48
C SER A 783 -5.03 17.88 -11.65
N SER A 784 -3.96 17.56 -12.36
CA SER A 784 -3.93 16.55 -13.43
C SER A 784 -3.88 15.11 -12.89
N LEU A 785 -3.83 14.92 -11.56
CA LEU A 785 -3.67 13.61 -10.93
C LEU A 785 -4.93 12.76 -11.12
N VAL A 786 -4.77 11.61 -11.76
CA VAL A 786 -5.84 10.65 -12.04
C VAL A 786 -5.82 9.52 -11.03
N ASN A 787 -4.64 8.97 -10.73
CA ASN A 787 -4.49 7.77 -9.90
C ASN A 787 -3.46 7.99 -8.79
N LEU A 788 -3.84 7.62 -7.57
CA LEU A 788 -3.03 7.80 -6.36
C LEU A 788 -3.11 6.56 -5.48
N THR A 789 -1.98 5.88 -5.25
CA THR A 789 -1.94 4.74 -4.32
C THR A 789 -1.41 5.14 -2.95
N LEU A 790 -2.16 4.80 -1.90
CA LEU A 790 -1.82 5.12 -0.51
C LEU A 790 -1.89 3.91 0.43
N HIS A 791 -2.34 2.75 -0.06
CA HIS A 791 -2.50 1.54 0.74
C HIS A 791 -1.18 1.08 1.39
N ALA A 792 -1.31 0.33 2.49
CA ALA A 792 -0.17 -0.16 3.27
C ALA A 792 0.79 0.96 3.75
N ASN A 793 0.22 2.10 4.19
CA ASN A 793 0.93 3.12 4.96
C ASN A 793 0.39 3.15 6.40
N PRO A 794 1.23 3.44 7.40
CA PRO A 794 0.86 3.42 8.82
C PRO A 794 0.10 4.69 9.24
N PHE A 795 -1.09 4.92 8.68
CA PHE A 795 -1.84 6.14 8.94
C PHE A 795 -2.27 6.27 10.40
N LYS A 796 -2.12 7.48 10.93
CA LYS A 796 -2.65 7.89 12.22
C LYS A 796 -4.11 8.32 12.04
N CYS A 797 -5.00 7.81 12.87
CA CYS A 797 -6.44 8.02 12.82
C CYS A 797 -6.93 8.62 14.14
N ASP A 798 -6.71 9.91 14.30
CA ASP A 798 -7.18 10.70 15.43
C ASP A 798 -7.99 11.90 14.92
N CYS A 799 -8.34 12.81 15.83
CA CYS A 799 -9.10 13.98 15.45
C CYS A 799 -8.33 14.95 14.55
N ASP A 800 -6.99 14.92 14.57
CA ASP A 800 -6.15 15.77 13.71
C ASP A 800 -6.13 15.26 12.27
N THR A 801 -6.35 13.96 12.04
CA THR A 801 -6.43 13.36 10.70
C THR A 801 -7.85 13.15 10.18
N SER A 802 -8.88 13.60 10.93
CA SER A 802 -10.29 13.51 10.52
C SER A 802 -10.59 14.17 9.17
N TRP A 803 -9.94 15.30 8.87
CA TRP A 803 -10.05 15.97 7.57
C TRP A 803 -9.55 15.09 6.40
N PHE A 804 -8.58 14.20 6.66
CA PHE A 804 -7.97 13.37 5.63
C PHE A 804 -8.94 12.25 5.22
N ALA A 805 -9.70 11.70 6.16
CA ALA A 805 -10.80 10.79 5.85
C ALA A 805 -11.88 11.47 4.98
N ASP A 806 -12.25 12.72 5.30
CA ASP A 806 -13.17 13.52 4.47
C ASP A 806 -12.60 13.78 3.07
N PHE A 807 -11.32 14.12 2.97
CA PHE A 807 -10.63 14.30 1.69
C PHE A 807 -10.67 13.02 0.86
N LEU A 808 -10.31 11.87 1.43
CA LEU A 808 -10.33 10.57 0.73
C LEU A 808 -11.75 10.17 0.30
N GLY A 809 -12.78 10.54 1.06
CA GLY A 809 -14.17 10.27 0.71
C GLY A 809 -14.78 11.22 -0.34
N THR A 810 -14.16 12.39 -0.56
CA THR A 810 -14.72 13.45 -1.43
C THR A 810 -13.86 13.77 -2.65
N THR A 811 -12.61 13.29 -2.68
CA THR A 811 -11.68 13.54 -3.79
C THR A 811 -12.13 12.88 -5.10
N PRO A 812 -11.98 13.56 -6.26
CA PRO A 812 -12.22 12.98 -7.57
C PRO A 812 -11.09 12.04 -8.03
N ILE A 813 -9.97 12.00 -7.31
CA ILE A 813 -8.80 11.18 -7.65
C ILE A 813 -9.15 9.69 -7.40
N LYS A 814 -8.82 8.81 -8.36
CA LYS A 814 -8.99 7.37 -8.18
C LYS A 814 -7.95 6.87 -7.17
N ILE A 815 -8.43 6.33 -6.04
CA ILE A 815 -7.58 5.73 -5.02
C ILE A 815 -7.92 4.24 -4.92
N PRO A 816 -7.13 3.36 -5.57
CA PRO A 816 -7.40 1.93 -5.52
C PRO A 816 -7.17 1.40 -4.10
N TYR A 817 -7.95 0.39 -3.73
CA TYR A 817 -7.89 -0.25 -2.40
C TYR A 817 -8.24 0.67 -1.22
N LEU A 818 -8.89 1.81 -1.46
CA LEU A 818 -9.26 2.79 -0.43
C LEU A 818 -10.08 2.17 0.72
N THR A 819 -11.05 1.33 0.38
CA THR A 819 -11.93 0.68 1.36
C THR A 819 -11.35 -0.61 1.92
N THR A 820 -10.27 -1.16 1.34
CA THR A 820 -9.75 -2.49 1.66
C THR A 820 -8.39 -2.50 2.35
N HIS A 821 -7.44 -1.64 1.96
CA HIS A 821 -6.03 -1.70 2.40
C HIS A 821 -5.47 -0.35 2.89
N VAL A 822 -6.33 0.68 2.97
CA VAL A 822 -6.01 1.96 3.61
C VAL A 822 -6.58 1.94 5.03
N HIS A 823 -5.73 1.55 5.97
CA HIS A 823 -6.10 1.36 7.37
C HIS A 823 -5.38 2.31 8.31
N CYS A 824 -5.99 2.45 9.48
CA CYS A 824 -5.40 3.05 10.65
C CYS A 824 -4.40 2.08 11.27
N GLU A 825 -3.20 2.56 11.56
CA GLU A 825 -2.22 1.85 12.40
C GLU A 825 -2.22 2.41 13.82
N PHE A 826 -2.46 3.72 13.96
CA PHE A 826 -2.49 4.41 15.24
C PHE A 826 -3.80 5.18 15.41
N PRO A 827 -4.30 5.39 16.64
CA PRO A 827 -3.85 4.76 17.89
C PRO A 827 -4.13 3.25 17.90
N GLU A 828 -3.48 2.48 18.79
CA GLU A 828 -3.63 1.01 18.88
C GLU A 828 -5.10 0.54 18.93
N SER A 829 -5.99 1.34 19.49
CA SER A 829 -7.43 1.05 19.55
C SER A 829 -8.14 1.02 18.18
N GLN A 830 -7.58 1.70 17.18
CA GLN A 830 -8.12 1.80 15.82
C GLN A 830 -7.31 0.97 14.81
N GLN A 831 -6.30 0.21 15.27
CA GLN A 831 -5.43 -0.56 14.38
C GLN A 831 -6.25 -1.51 13.48
N GLY A 832 -5.95 -1.53 12.19
CA GLY A 832 -6.61 -2.36 11.17
C GLY A 832 -7.98 -1.87 10.70
N HIS A 833 -8.55 -0.81 11.31
CA HIS A 833 -9.82 -0.23 10.84
C HIS A 833 -9.57 0.64 9.60
N SER A 834 -10.55 0.74 8.71
CA SER A 834 -10.46 1.64 7.55
C SER A 834 -10.42 3.10 8.01
N ILE A 835 -9.60 3.92 7.34
CA ILE A 835 -9.56 5.36 7.64
C ILE A 835 -10.91 6.05 7.42
N LEU A 836 -11.75 5.50 6.52
CA LEU A 836 -13.10 6.01 6.25
C LEU A 836 -14.09 5.73 7.40
N SER A 837 -13.78 4.85 8.35
CA SER A 837 -14.69 4.55 9.48
C SER A 837 -14.55 5.49 10.67
N ILE A 838 -13.71 6.53 10.59
CA ILE A 838 -13.52 7.51 11.67
C ILE A 838 -14.82 8.33 11.88
N ASP A 839 -15.41 8.24 13.07
CA ASP A 839 -16.58 9.04 13.45
C ASP A 839 -16.16 10.45 13.92
N GLN A 840 -16.38 11.44 13.05
CA GLN A 840 -16.03 12.84 13.29
C GLN A 840 -16.81 13.48 14.46
N ARG A 841 -17.99 12.94 14.82
CA ARG A 841 -18.81 13.47 15.93
C ARG A 841 -18.12 13.28 17.27
N SER A 842 -17.45 12.15 17.43
CA SER A 842 -16.66 11.83 18.63
C SER A 842 -15.55 12.87 18.90
N CYS A 843 -15.05 13.57 17.85
CA CYS A 843 -14.06 14.63 18.00
C CYS A 843 -14.62 15.98 18.47
N GLN A 844 -15.90 16.27 18.20
CA GLN A 844 -16.53 17.54 18.58
C GLN A 844 -16.87 17.60 20.08
N ASP A 845 -17.11 16.44 20.71
CA ASP A 845 -17.47 16.33 22.12
C ASP A 845 -16.35 16.80 23.08
N ILE A 846 -15.08 16.67 22.68
CA ILE A 846 -13.92 17.09 23.47
C ILE A 846 -13.85 18.63 23.56
N TYR A 847 -14.02 19.32 22.42
CA TYR A 847 -14.04 20.77 22.37
C TYR A 847 -15.30 21.35 23.03
N GLY A 848 -16.45 20.68 22.86
CA GLY A 848 -17.70 21.03 23.54
C GLY A 848 -17.58 20.95 25.06
N SER A 849 -16.94 19.90 25.58
CA SER A 849 -16.70 19.70 27.02
C SER A 849 -15.77 20.76 27.60
N SER A 850 -14.71 21.12 26.88
CA SER A 850 -13.76 22.17 27.29
C SER A 850 -14.43 23.54 27.35
N ALA A 851 -15.25 23.88 26.34
CA ALA A 851 -16.01 25.12 26.31
C ALA A 851 -17.05 25.20 27.44
N PHE A 852 -17.70 24.07 27.79
CA PHE A 852 -18.63 23.99 28.91
C PHE A 852 -17.95 24.29 30.25
N LEU A 853 -16.77 23.71 30.51
CA LEU A 853 -16.00 23.95 31.73
C LEU A 853 -15.57 25.42 31.86
N ILE A 854 -15.11 26.03 30.78
CA ILE A 854 -14.70 27.45 30.76
C ILE A 854 -15.90 28.35 31.05
N CYS A 855 -17.04 28.12 30.39
CA CYS A 855 -18.25 28.90 30.62
C CYS A 855 -18.78 28.75 32.06
N SER A 856 -18.71 27.54 32.63
CA SER A 856 -19.08 27.28 34.02
C SER A 856 -18.15 28.01 34.99
N PHE A 857 -16.84 27.99 34.75
CA PHE A 857 -15.87 28.73 35.55
C PHE A 857 -16.11 30.24 35.51
N LEU A 858 -16.33 30.80 34.31
CA LEU A 858 -16.62 32.22 34.13
C LEU A 858 -17.92 32.63 34.84
N THR A 859 -18.97 31.82 34.74
CA THR A 859 -20.24 32.11 35.42
C THR A 859 -20.11 32.08 36.95
N VAL A 860 -19.37 31.12 37.52
CA VAL A 860 -19.07 31.11 38.96
C VAL A 860 -18.26 32.35 39.35
N MET A 861 -17.23 32.72 38.58
CA MET A 861 -16.42 33.90 38.87
C MET A 861 -17.21 35.21 38.83
N PHE A 862 -18.08 35.40 37.83
CA PHE A 862 -18.87 36.63 37.68
C PHE A 862 -20.07 36.72 38.62
N THR A 863 -20.49 35.63 39.25
CA THR A 863 -21.61 35.64 40.21
C THR A 863 -21.14 35.57 41.66
N VAL A 864 -20.26 34.63 41.98
CA VAL A 864 -19.85 34.33 43.36
C VAL A 864 -18.83 35.35 43.90
N LEU A 865 -17.86 35.79 43.10
CA LEU A 865 -16.86 36.76 43.59
C LEU A 865 -17.46 38.13 43.94
N PRO A 866 -18.38 38.72 43.15
CA PRO A 866 -19.04 39.97 43.53
C PRO A 866 -19.92 39.80 44.77
N LEU A 867 -20.62 38.66 44.90
CA LEU A 867 -21.44 38.34 46.07
C LEU A 867 -20.59 38.19 47.34
N LEU A 868 -19.46 37.50 47.28
CA LEU A 868 -18.51 37.36 48.40
C LEU A 868 -17.91 38.71 48.81
N LYS A 869 -17.56 39.57 47.84
CA LYS A 869 -17.08 40.94 48.11
C LYS A 869 -18.16 41.79 48.79
N HIS A 870 -19.41 41.65 48.37
CA HIS A 870 -20.53 42.40 48.93
C HIS A 870 -20.89 41.94 50.35
N LEU A 871 -20.97 40.63 50.61
CA LEU A 871 -21.36 40.11 51.93
C LEU A 871 -20.23 40.12 52.97
N TYR A 872 -18.98 39.78 52.59
CA TYR A 872 -17.89 39.50 53.53
C TYR A 872 -16.62 40.32 53.25
N GLY A 873 -16.72 41.43 52.53
CA GLY A 873 -15.57 42.23 52.08
C GLY A 873 -14.65 42.71 53.22
N TRP A 874 -15.21 43.01 54.39
CA TRP A 874 -14.42 43.40 55.58
C TRP A 874 -13.73 42.24 56.27
N ASP A 875 -14.39 41.07 56.36
CA ASP A 875 -13.84 39.89 57.02
C ASP A 875 -12.72 39.26 56.19
N MET A 876 -12.87 39.22 54.86
CA MET A 876 -11.82 38.81 53.93
C MET A 876 -10.60 39.73 53.98
N TRP A 877 -10.82 41.05 54.08
CA TRP A 877 -9.72 42.01 54.21
C TRP A 877 -8.99 41.86 55.56
N TYR A 878 -9.72 41.64 56.65
CA TYR A 878 -9.15 41.41 57.98
C TYR A 878 -8.32 40.11 58.03
N CYS A 879 -8.85 38.99 57.54
CA CYS A 879 -8.13 37.72 57.48
C CYS A 879 -6.87 37.81 56.61
N MET A 880 -6.94 38.53 55.49
CA MET A 880 -5.78 38.75 54.64
C MET A 880 -4.69 39.58 55.35
N GLN A 881 -5.07 40.61 56.11
CA GLN A 881 -4.13 41.38 56.93
C GLN A 881 -3.50 40.54 58.05
N VAL A 882 -4.26 39.65 58.69
CA VAL A 882 -3.74 38.74 59.72
C VAL A 882 -2.76 37.72 59.12
N LEU A 883 -3.05 37.17 57.94
CA LEU A 883 -2.15 36.28 57.22
C LEU A 883 -0.87 37.02 56.77
N TRP A 884 -0.99 38.27 56.32
CA TRP A 884 0.16 39.11 55.99
C TRP A 884 0.99 39.50 57.23
N ALA A 885 0.35 39.68 58.38
CA ALA A 885 1.05 39.89 59.64
C ALA A 885 1.80 38.62 60.08
N GLY A 886 1.19 37.44 59.93
CA GLY A 886 1.85 36.15 60.18
C GLY A 886 3.08 35.92 59.29
N HIS A 887 2.97 36.24 57.99
CA HIS A 887 4.08 36.03 57.05
C HIS A 887 5.24 37.04 57.22
N LYS A 888 4.97 38.26 57.71
CA LYS A 888 6.00 39.27 58.01
C LYS A 888 6.77 39.07 59.32
N GLY A 889 6.42 38.07 60.13
CA GLY A 889 7.20 37.68 61.30
C GLY A 889 7.24 38.72 62.42
N TYR A 890 6.08 39.19 62.89
CA TYR A 890 6.03 40.03 64.09
C TYR A 890 6.34 39.19 65.34
N SER A 891 7.48 39.45 65.99
CA SER A 891 7.86 38.87 67.27
C SER A 891 7.38 39.74 68.45
N GLN A 892 7.05 39.11 69.58
CA GLN A 892 6.83 39.82 70.85
C GLN A 892 8.12 40.53 71.27
N LEU A 893 8.08 41.86 71.41
CA LEU A 893 9.18 42.65 71.95
C LEU A 893 9.37 42.33 73.44
N GLY A 894 10.50 41.70 73.77
CA GLY A 894 10.96 41.51 75.16
C GLY A 894 11.23 42.84 75.86
N GLY A 895 10.87 42.93 77.15
CA GLY A 895 11.07 44.13 77.95
C GLY A 895 12.55 44.52 78.04
N LEU A 896 12.88 45.75 77.67
CA LEU A 896 14.18 46.35 78.01
C LEU A 896 14.17 46.74 79.49
N ASN A 897 15.18 46.30 80.24
CA ASN A 897 15.50 46.83 81.57
C ASN A 897 15.83 48.33 81.44
N SER A 898 14.90 49.17 81.91
CA SER A 898 14.97 50.63 81.80
C SER A 898 15.82 51.24 82.92
N LYS A 899 16.71 52.17 82.57
CA LYS A 899 17.49 53.05 83.47
C LYS A 899 16.65 54.25 83.97
N TYR A 900 15.39 54.36 83.53
CA TYR A 900 14.46 55.47 83.75
C TYR A 900 13.34 55.07 84.74
N LEU A 901 12.90 56.02 85.57
CA LEU A 901 11.84 55.83 86.58
C LEU A 901 10.44 55.68 85.98
N TYR A 902 10.21 56.31 84.82
CA TYR A 902 8.94 56.26 84.10
C TYR A 902 9.15 55.76 82.66
N ASP A 903 8.20 55.00 82.13
CA ASP A 903 8.22 54.57 80.73
C ASP A 903 7.81 55.72 79.79
N ALA A 904 6.93 56.61 80.24
CA ALA A 904 6.61 57.82 79.50
C ALA A 904 6.14 58.98 80.39
N PHE A 905 6.61 60.19 80.09
CA PHE A 905 6.03 61.44 80.60
C PHE A 905 4.96 61.94 79.63
N VAL A 906 3.74 62.17 80.11
CA VAL A 906 2.64 62.66 79.27
C VAL A 906 2.45 64.15 79.48
N VAL A 907 2.60 64.91 78.40
CA VAL A 907 2.43 66.38 78.38
C VAL A 907 1.15 66.71 77.63
N PHE A 908 0.24 67.38 78.31
CA PHE A 908 -1.08 67.75 77.79
C PHE A 908 -1.53 69.08 78.40
N ASP A 909 -2.61 69.65 77.86
CA ASP A 909 -3.18 70.89 78.40
C ASP A 909 -4.07 70.57 79.62
N THR A 910 -3.57 70.85 80.83
CA THR A 910 -4.31 70.64 82.09
C THR A 910 -5.52 71.56 82.21
N ASN A 911 -5.56 72.69 81.50
CA ASN A 911 -6.72 73.58 81.50
C ASN A 911 -7.85 73.08 80.60
N ASN A 912 -7.58 72.17 79.67
CA ASN A 912 -8.59 71.61 78.77
C ASN A 912 -9.21 70.35 79.38
N GLN A 913 -10.42 70.50 79.93
CA GLN A 913 -11.12 69.42 80.61
C GLN A 913 -11.33 68.17 79.72
N ALA A 914 -11.62 68.33 78.43
CA ALA A 914 -11.84 67.18 77.54
C ALA A 914 -10.55 66.37 77.29
N VAL A 915 -9.41 67.04 77.18
CA VAL A 915 -8.11 66.37 77.02
C VAL A 915 -7.71 65.71 78.33
N ARG A 916 -7.90 66.40 79.46
CA ARG A 916 -7.62 65.87 80.78
C ARG A 916 -8.44 64.60 81.06
N ASP A 917 -9.74 64.63 80.80
CA ASP A 917 -10.62 63.48 80.99
C ASP A 917 -10.22 62.30 80.08
N TRP A 918 -9.79 62.56 78.84
CA TRP A 918 -9.27 61.51 77.96
C TRP A 918 -7.94 60.91 78.48
N VAL A 919 -7.02 61.73 79.00
CA VAL A 919 -5.76 61.22 79.56
C VAL A 919 -5.99 60.34 80.80
N TYR A 920 -6.86 60.78 81.72
CA TYR A 920 -7.12 60.07 82.97
C TYR A 920 -8.14 58.93 82.87
N ASN A 921 -9.07 58.94 81.92
CA ASN A 921 -10.08 57.88 81.80
C ASN A 921 -9.83 56.90 80.65
N GLU A 922 -9.11 57.30 79.59
CA GLU A 922 -8.81 56.45 78.43
C GLU A 922 -7.33 56.03 78.42
N LEU A 923 -6.40 56.99 78.38
CA LEU A 923 -4.97 56.70 78.18
C LEU A 923 -4.34 55.94 79.34
N THR A 924 -4.56 56.41 80.58
CA THR A 924 -4.06 55.72 81.78
C THR A 924 -4.73 54.35 81.96
N VAL A 925 -6.04 54.22 81.69
CA VAL A 925 -6.73 52.93 81.79
C VAL A 925 -6.15 51.92 80.80
N HIS A 926 -5.90 52.31 79.55
CA HIS A 926 -5.39 51.39 78.52
C HIS A 926 -3.87 51.13 78.57
N LEU A 927 -3.08 51.97 79.27
CA LEU A 927 -1.63 51.81 79.37
C LEU A 927 -1.14 51.35 80.77
N GLU A 928 -1.78 51.80 81.85
CA GLU A 928 -1.46 51.39 83.24
C GLU A 928 -2.32 50.21 83.71
N ASN A 929 -3.64 50.22 83.44
CA ASN A 929 -4.60 49.31 84.09
C ASN A 929 -5.02 48.08 83.25
N CYS A 930 -5.02 48.17 81.92
CA CYS A 930 -5.46 47.07 81.02
C CYS A 930 -4.39 46.68 80.00
N GLY A 931 -3.91 45.43 79.99
CA GLY A 931 -3.02 44.88 78.94
C GLY A 931 -1.91 43.95 79.45
N HIS A 932 -1.17 43.30 78.54
CA HIS A 932 -0.09 42.36 78.87
C HIS A 932 1.23 43.03 79.30
N ARG A 933 1.43 44.32 79.01
CA ARG A 933 2.56 45.13 79.50
C ARG A 933 2.00 46.44 80.09
N ARG A 934 2.31 46.71 81.35
CA ARG A 934 1.93 47.95 82.05
C ARG A 934 3.05 48.98 81.85
N PHE A 935 2.70 50.19 81.44
CA PHE A 935 3.64 51.29 81.28
C PHE A 935 3.51 52.24 82.48
N CYS A 936 4.60 52.61 83.14
CA CYS A 936 4.57 53.58 84.24
C CYS A 936 4.58 55.01 83.67
N LEU A 937 3.50 55.76 83.86
CA LEU A 937 3.37 57.12 83.32
C LEU A 937 3.69 58.20 84.37
N CYS A 938 4.38 59.26 83.96
CA CYS A 938 4.53 60.48 84.75
C CYS A 938 3.53 61.53 84.25
N LEU A 939 2.71 62.07 85.15
CA LEU A 939 1.69 63.09 84.89
C LEU A 939 1.92 64.34 85.74
N GLU A 940 1.70 65.52 85.15
CA GLU A 940 1.94 66.84 85.78
C GLU A 940 1.21 67.02 87.14
N GLU A 941 -0.08 66.68 87.21
CA GLU A 941 -0.88 66.90 88.44
C GLU A 941 -0.71 65.76 89.49
N ARG A 942 -0.14 64.62 89.10
CA ARG A 942 -0.05 63.41 89.96
C ARG A 942 1.34 63.20 90.55
N ASP A 943 2.37 63.33 89.73
CA ASP A 943 3.71 62.80 90.02
C ASP A 943 4.77 63.90 90.23
N TRP A 944 4.41 65.18 90.08
CA TRP A 944 5.30 66.30 90.36
C TRP A 944 5.51 66.50 91.86
N ILE A 945 6.77 66.70 92.25
CA ILE A 945 7.14 66.82 93.67
C ILE A 945 6.76 68.24 94.15
N PRO A 946 5.92 68.37 95.19
CA PRO A 946 5.59 69.66 95.76
C PRO A 946 6.84 70.36 96.32
N GLY A 947 7.03 71.64 95.99
CA GLY A 947 8.15 72.46 96.49
C GLY A 947 9.31 72.71 95.50
N LEU A 948 9.35 72.01 94.36
CA LEU A 948 10.24 72.33 93.23
C LEU A 948 9.59 73.34 92.27
N SER A 949 10.39 74.08 91.51
CA SER A 949 9.86 74.97 90.46
C SER A 949 9.19 74.15 89.35
N ARG A 950 8.22 74.73 88.62
CA ARG A 950 7.57 74.04 87.49
C ARG A 950 8.58 73.62 86.41
N ILE A 951 9.66 74.39 86.22
CA ILE A 951 10.71 74.06 85.25
C ILE A 951 11.56 72.87 85.73
N ASP A 952 11.90 72.80 87.02
CA ASP A 952 12.68 71.69 87.57
C ASP A 952 11.90 70.38 87.55
N ASN A 953 10.61 70.43 87.92
CA ASN A 953 9.72 69.27 87.82
C ASN A 953 9.55 68.83 86.36
N LEU A 954 9.42 69.78 85.42
CA LEU A 954 9.34 69.47 83.99
C LEU A 954 10.63 68.84 83.46
N HIS A 955 11.79 69.39 83.83
CA HIS A 955 13.10 68.87 83.44
C HIS A 955 13.30 67.45 83.95
N ASN A 956 13.01 67.20 85.23
CA ASN A 956 13.07 65.88 85.84
C ASN A 956 12.11 64.89 85.18
N ALA A 957 10.88 65.30 84.87
CA ALA A 957 9.90 64.45 84.22
C ALA A 957 10.34 64.04 82.80
N VAL A 958 10.96 64.96 82.04
CA VAL A 958 11.47 64.66 80.70
C VAL A 958 12.71 63.75 80.74
N HIS A 959 13.67 63.96 81.64
CA HIS A 959 14.91 63.18 81.69
C HIS A 959 14.76 61.82 82.39
N ASN A 960 13.89 61.72 83.40
CA ASN A 960 13.62 60.46 84.11
C ASN A 960 12.59 59.57 83.41
N SER A 961 12.12 59.94 82.22
CA SER A 961 11.20 59.16 81.40
C SER A 961 11.86 58.65 80.13
N LEU A 962 11.56 57.40 79.73
CA LEU A 962 12.06 56.82 78.49
C LEU A 962 11.49 57.54 77.25
N LYS A 963 10.20 57.89 77.28
CA LYS A 963 9.51 58.65 76.22
C LYS A 963 8.79 59.86 76.77
N THR A 964 8.49 60.83 75.91
CA THR A 964 7.62 61.97 76.20
C THR A 964 6.47 62.00 75.20
N VAL A 965 5.25 61.77 75.69
CA VAL A 965 4.02 61.71 74.91
C VAL A 965 3.35 63.08 74.93
N PHE A 966 3.21 63.70 73.77
CA PHE A 966 2.54 64.97 73.59
C PHE A 966 1.11 64.74 73.12
N VAL A 967 0.12 65.07 73.95
CA VAL A 967 -1.29 64.99 73.58
C VAL A 967 -1.75 66.35 73.09
N LEU A 968 -2.05 66.43 71.79
CA LEU A 968 -2.44 67.65 71.11
C LEU A 968 -3.93 67.60 70.72
N SER A 969 -4.66 68.65 71.08
CA SER A 969 -6.06 68.88 70.72
C SER A 969 -6.31 70.37 70.46
N ARG A 970 -7.41 70.70 69.77
CA ARG A 970 -7.78 72.10 69.53
C ARG A 970 -8.16 72.77 70.86
N GLY A 971 -7.58 73.94 71.12
CA GLY A 971 -8.00 74.81 72.23
C GLY A 971 -9.44 75.30 72.01
N THR A 972 -10.18 75.47 73.10
CA THR A 972 -11.61 75.84 73.12
C THR A 972 -11.93 77.20 72.48
N ASN A 973 -10.92 78.05 72.25
CA ASN A 973 -11.08 79.40 71.67
C ASN A 973 -10.52 79.56 70.24
N GLY A 974 -10.18 78.49 69.53
CA GLY A 974 -9.75 78.57 68.11
C GLY A 974 -8.41 79.28 67.87
N SER A 975 -7.71 79.74 68.92
CA SER A 975 -6.35 80.27 68.84
C SER A 975 -5.35 79.12 68.79
N GLU A 976 -4.50 79.10 67.76
CA GLU A 976 -3.41 78.15 67.51
C GLU A 976 -2.23 78.29 68.50
N ALA A 977 -2.48 78.68 69.76
CA ALA A 977 -1.45 78.86 70.78
C ALA A 977 -1.30 77.57 71.60
N VAL A 978 -0.16 76.88 71.43
CA VAL A 978 0.21 75.72 72.24
C VAL A 978 0.53 76.20 73.67
N PRO A 979 0.01 75.54 74.73
CA PRO A 979 0.34 75.85 76.12
C PRO A 979 1.85 75.95 76.34
N GLY A 980 2.29 76.94 77.15
CA GLY A 980 3.71 77.20 77.39
C GLY A 980 4.48 75.98 77.93
N VAL A 981 3.83 75.13 78.73
CA VAL A 981 4.40 73.89 79.26
C VAL A 981 4.68 72.87 78.15
N ILE A 982 3.74 72.68 77.21
CA ILE A 982 3.95 71.82 76.04
C ILE A 982 5.11 72.35 75.20
N HIS A 983 5.18 73.67 74.99
CA HIS A 983 6.27 74.28 74.22
C HIS A 983 7.65 74.13 74.90
N GLN A 984 7.72 74.27 76.23
CA GLN A 984 8.95 74.08 77.00
C GLN A 984 9.38 72.61 77.03
N ALA A 985 8.46 71.68 77.27
CA ALA A 985 8.73 70.24 77.22
C ALA A 985 9.23 69.83 75.84
N PHE A 986 8.64 70.43 74.81
CA PHE A 986 9.02 70.22 73.42
C PHE A 986 10.47 70.65 73.14
N PHE A 987 10.89 71.82 73.63
CA PHE A 987 12.29 72.25 73.57
C PHE A 987 13.22 71.32 74.36
N MET A 988 12.85 70.88 75.56
CA MET A 988 13.67 69.95 76.36
C MET A 988 13.86 68.60 75.66
N VAL A 989 12.82 68.06 75.04
CA VAL A 989 12.92 66.81 74.26
C VAL A 989 13.77 67.00 73.00
N GLN A 990 13.67 68.15 72.34
CA GLN A 990 14.52 68.48 71.19
C GLN A 990 15.99 68.63 71.61
N GLN A 991 16.25 69.23 72.77
CA GLN A 991 17.59 69.31 73.32
C GLN A 991 18.14 67.90 73.64
N ARG A 992 17.32 67.02 74.20
CA ARG A 992 17.69 65.62 74.48
C ARG A 992 18.02 64.82 73.20
N LEU A 993 17.35 65.13 72.10
CA LEU A 993 17.68 64.57 70.78
C LEU A 993 19.05 65.09 70.27
N LEU A 994 19.38 66.36 70.47
CA LEU A 994 20.63 66.96 70.02
C LEU A 994 21.81 66.51 70.88
N ASP A 995 21.66 66.57 72.21
CA ASP A 995 22.73 66.32 73.18
C ASP A 995 22.95 64.82 73.43
N GLU A 996 21.88 64.05 73.66
CA GLU A 996 21.97 62.62 74.02
C GLU A 996 21.76 61.69 72.81
N LYS A 997 21.39 62.22 71.64
CA LYS A 997 20.99 61.44 70.44
C LYS A 997 19.79 60.51 70.69
N VAL A 998 18.96 60.81 71.68
CA VAL A 998 17.77 60.01 72.03
C VAL A 998 16.50 60.71 71.54
N ASP A 999 15.82 60.13 70.55
CA ASP A 999 14.50 60.60 70.15
C ASP A 999 13.41 60.02 71.07
N ALA A 1000 13.00 60.81 72.06
CA ALA A 1000 12.03 60.41 73.07
C ALA A 1000 10.57 60.78 72.73
N ALA A 1001 10.28 61.54 71.67
CA ALA A 1001 8.94 62.10 71.46
C ALA A 1001 7.93 61.11 70.85
N VAL A 1002 6.66 61.20 71.27
CA VAL A 1002 5.50 60.55 70.63
C VAL A 1002 4.38 61.58 70.59
N LEU A 1003 3.72 61.75 69.45
CA LEU A 1003 2.65 62.74 69.26
C LEU A 1003 1.30 62.04 69.11
N ILE A 1004 0.33 62.39 69.95
CA ILE A 1004 -1.05 61.95 69.84
C ILE A 1004 -1.91 63.12 69.38
N LEU A 1005 -2.63 62.92 68.29
CA LEU A 1005 -3.58 63.86 67.73
C LEU A 1005 -4.99 63.38 68.03
N LEU A 1006 -5.69 64.08 68.92
CA LEU A 1006 -7.11 63.82 69.19
C LEU A 1006 -8.02 64.32 68.06
N ASP A 1007 -7.55 65.31 67.29
CA ASP A 1007 -8.25 65.92 66.16
C ASP A 1007 -7.40 65.87 64.87
N GLU A 1008 -8.00 65.53 63.72
CA GLU A 1008 -7.29 65.38 62.44
C GLU A 1008 -6.76 66.70 61.83
N MET A 1009 -7.04 67.86 62.43
CA MET A 1009 -6.82 69.19 61.84
C MET A 1009 -5.77 70.02 62.62
N PHE A 1010 -4.52 69.54 62.67
CA PHE A 1010 -3.34 70.34 63.07
C PHE A 1010 -2.36 70.49 61.87
N PRO A 1011 -2.54 71.47 60.97
CA PRO A 1011 -1.70 71.55 59.76
C PRO A 1011 -0.49 72.48 59.85
N LYS A 1012 -0.33 73.34 60.88
CA LYS A 1012 0.62 74.48 60.78
C LYS A 1012 1.88 74.44 61.66
N LEU A 1013 2.04 73.47 62.55
CA LEU A 1013 3.30 73.31 63.29
C LEU A 1013 4.35 72.67 62.38
N LYS A 1014 5.37 73.45 61.99
CA LYS A 1014 6.49 72.99 61.13
C LYS A 1014 7.10 71.68 61.63
N TYR A 1015 7.24 71.53 62.95
CA TYR A 1015 7.76 70.31 63.54
C TYR A 1015 6.85 69.09 63.34
N LEU A 1016 5.53 69.24 63.50
CA LEU A 1016 4.60 68.13 63.31
C LEU A 1016 4.59 67.66 61.85
N GLN A 1017 4.69 68.59 60.90
CA GLN A 1017 4.86 68.26 59.48
C GLN A 1017 6.18 67.52 59.22
N LEU A 1018 7.28 68.00 59.81
CA LEU A 1018 8.59 67.36 59.72
C LEU A 1018 8.55 65.93 60.30
N ARG A 1019 7.97 65.75 61.49
CA ARG A 1019 7.91 64.45 62.17
C ARG A 1019 6.95 63.47 61.50
N LYS A 1020 5.84 63.92 60.92
CA LYS A 1020 4.98 63.07 60.05
C LYS A 1020 5.73 62.51 58.84
N ARG A 1021 6.75 63.23 58.34
CA ARG A 1021 7.61 62.76 57.24
C ARG A 1021 8.76 61.88 57.74
N LEU A 1022 9.46 62.29 58.80
CA LEU A 1022 10.66 61.61 59.27
C LEU A 1022 10.38 60.34 60.09
N CYS A 1023 9.30 60.33 60.89
CA CYS A 1023 9.03 59.27 61.85
C CYS A 1023 7.52 59.03 61.96
N LYS A 1024 6.88 58.65 60.84
CA LYS A 1024 5.41 58.52 60.69
C LYS A 1024 4.75 57.67 61.78
N LYS A 1025 5.43 56.64 62.26
CA LYS A 1025 4.94 55.72 63.31
C LYS A 1025 4.92 56.32 64.72
N SER A 1026 5.58 57.46 64.95
CA SER A 1026 5.56 58.18 66.25
C SER A 1026 4.45 59.23 66.33
N VAL A 1027 3.64 59.38 65.27
CA VAL A 1027 2.50 60.30 65.21
C VAL A 1027 1.21 59.49 65.07
N LEU A 1028 0.42 59.44 66.12
CA LEU A 1028 -0.79 58.63 66.20
C LEU A 1028 -2.02 59.53 66.21
N SER A 1029 -3.03 59.18 65.41
CA SER A 1029 -4.30 59.88 65.35
C SER A 1029 -5.41 59.05 65.99
N TRP A 1030 -6.17 59.66 66.90
CA TRP A 1030 -7.28 59.00 67.56
C TRP A 1030 -8.42 58.70 66.55
N PRO A 1031 -8.81 57.42 66.35
CA PRO A 1031 -9.81 57.07 65.35
C PRO A 1031 -11.23 57.39 65.83
N ARG A 1032 -12.05 57.99 64.96
CA ARG A 1032 -13.47 58.26 65.23
C ARG A 1032 -14.36 57.01 65.25
N ASN A 1033 -13.92 55.91 64.61
CA ASN A 1033 -14.66 54.65 64.57
C ASN A 1033 -14.28 53.76 65.77
N PRO A 1034 -15.21 53.37 66.66
CA PRO A 1034 -14.91 52.52 67.81
C PRO A 1034 -14.25 51.19 67.43
N ARG A 1035 -14.59 50.62 66.27
CA ARG A 1035 -14.00 49.36 65.79
C ARG A 1035 -12.52 49.48 65.41
N ALA A 1036 -12.01 50.69 65.20
CA ALA A 1036 -10.61 50.96 64.86
C ALA A 1036 -9.75 51.32 66.09
N GLN A 1037 -10.35 51.55 67.27
CA GLN A 1037 -9.63 51.88 68.51
C GLN A 1037 -8.66 50.78 69.00
N PRO A 1038 -8.94 49.46 68.87
CA PRO A 1038 -7.97 48.43 69.24
C PRO A 1038 -6.65 48.50 68.46
N LEU A 1039 -6.70 48.93 67.19
CA LEU A 1039 -5.51 49.13 66.36
C LEU A 1039 -4.67 50.31 66.89
N PHE A 1040 -5.30 51.43 67.24
CA PHE A 1040 -4.63 52.60 67.81
C PHE A 1040 -3.86 52.24 69.09
N TRP A 1041 -4.46 51.48 70.00
CA TRP A 1041 -3.81 51.10 71.25
C TRP A 1041 -2.61 50.15 71.03
N ASN A 1042 -2.68 49.27 70.02
CA ASN A 1042 -1.52 48.46 69.64
C ASN A 1042 -0.40 49.30 69.04
N GLU A 1043 -0.72 50.27 68.17
CA GLU A 1043 0.27 51.21 67.63
C GLU A 1043 0.92 52.07 68.73
N MET A 1044 0.13 52.50 69.72
CA MET A 1044 0.61 53.26 70.88
C MET A 1044 1.62 52.47 71.73
N ARG A 1045 1.32 51.21 72.05
CA ARG A 1045 2.24 50.34 72.82
C ARG A 1045 3.51 50.04 72.03
N MET A 1046 3.41 49.89 70.72
CA MET A 1046 4.58 49.76 69.87
C MET A 1046 5.43 51.03 69.96
N ALA A 1047 4.86 52.21 69.70
CA ALA A 1047 5.59 53.48 69.73
C ALA A 1047 6.31 53.75 71.07
N LEU A 1048 5.70 53.37 72.21
CA LEU A 1048 6.33 53.50 73.53
C LEU A 1048 7.48 52.51 73.78
N SER A 1049 7.39 51.30 73.23
CA SER A 1049 8.36 50.22 73.50
C SER A 1049 9.52 50.15 72.51
N SER A 1050 9.37 50.76 71.33
CA SER A 1050 10.37 50.78 70.28
C SER A 1050 11.26 52.02 70.32
N ASP A 1051 12.52 51.85 69.94
CA ASP A 1051 13.42 52.97 69.70
C ASP A 1051 12.97 53.74 68.45
N ASN A 1052 12.82 55.06 68.58
CA ASN A 1052 12.37 55.91 67.48
C ASN A 1052 13.40 55.98 66.35
N ILE A 1053 14.68 55.67 66.65
CA ILE A 1053 15.76 55.63 65.66
C ILE A 1053 15.48 54.57 64.56
N LYS A 1054 14.85 53.44 64.92
CA LYS A 1054 14.51 52.37 63.97
C LYS A 1054 13.41 52.71 62.99
N PHE A 1055 12.72 53.84 63.16
CA PHE A 1055 11.62 54.28 62.30
C PHE A 1055 11.97 55.43 61.37
N TYR A 1056 13.19 55.97 61.44
CA TYR A 1056 13.66 56.88 60.41
C TYR A 1056 13.78 56.14 59.09
N ASP A 1057 13.31 56.75 58.03
CA ASP A 1057 13.46 56.22 56.69
C ASP A 1057 14.97 56.14 56.36
N ASN A 1058 15.45 54.95 55.95
CA ASN A 1058 16.85 54.69 55.63
C ASN A 1058 17.40 55.62 54.53
N LYS A 1059 16.53 56.30 53.77
CA LYS A 1059 16.93 57.28 52.74
C LYS A 1059 17.22 58.69 53.26
N MET A 1060 16.97 59.00 54.53
CA MET A 1060 17.21 60.35 55.11
C MET A 1060 18.09 60.37 56.37
N SER A 1061 18.49 59.23 56.91
CA SER A 1061 19.17 59.11 58.21
C SER A 1061 20.63 59.57 58.25
N GLU A 1062 21.33 59.67 57.11
CA GLU A 1062 22.75 60.08 57.11
C GLU A 1062 22.96 61.61 57.13
N GLY A 1063 22.00 62.41 56.64
CA GLY A 1063 22.14 63.87 56.61
C GLY A 1063 21.74 64.57 57.92
N PHE A 1064 20.79 64.02 58.68
CA PHE A 1064 20.18 64.75 59.80
C PHE A 1064 20.97 64.66 61.12
N ILE A 1065 21.81 63.63 61.29
CA ILE A 1065 22.66 63.45 62.49
C ILE A 1065 23.96 64.27 62.39
N TYR A 1066 24.34 64.74 61.20
CA TYR A 1066 25.59 65.49 60.95
C TYR A 1066 25.39 66.99 60.62
N SER A 1067 24.15 67.49 60.59
CA SER A 1067 23.84 68.87 60.15
C SER A 1067 23.31 69.80 61.25
N PHE A 1068 23.57 69.49 62.53
CA PHE A 1068 23.31 70.39 63.66
C PHE A 1068 24.52 70.44 64.58
#